data_AF-E3NNU3-F1
#
_entry.id   AF-E3NNU3-F1
#
_cell.length_a   1.000
_cell.length_b   1.000
_cell.length_c   1.000
_cell.angle_alpha   90.00
_cell.angle_beta   90.00
_cell.angle_gamma   90.00
#
_symmetry.space_group_name_H-M   'P 1'
#
loop_
_entity.id
_entity.type
_entity.pdbx_description
1 polymer ?
#
loop_
_entity_poly.entity_id
_entity_poly.type
_entity_poly.pdbx_seq_one_letter_code
_entity_poly.pdbx_strand_id
1 'polypeptide(L)'
;MPPDTSPPIIHFQVSKITDAQAQLPFIQLQTPSGEKIIALVDSGAQVSIIATKAAERLKMTVVGKRMTRYSGFVADSQPTECIFYKLEIKDLSGKCWSSCIPSYHRMTTEFRAPSHTREDLEKLKRWSLNTEGIIDLGTRDGQQIDMILGNNILNKIKSIERPKTYCLPSGRSIEKLMIGYVNHPPVMEDSFVPINESTQVNIVADMEQIWIHTLDSEDMDLEEANANKVPSAVSNKKFEKQLEQLWSLEVIGIEPPTKREDKEALNNDLIKEFKRSAVKDPDGRIQVALPYNGRQKELGNNLAVAKRRLVSLLGRQLQKKEDREAYHQILMGQLASGIIEEVIPGTPADGPEYYIPHRVVIKQESLTTKLRIVLDASSHMKNQLSLNDCLYPGPSILQSILGILLRSRLPKFLMTADIEKAFHAVMVQEKFRDAMKFIWLKNPEEGFKENNIATYRFSRLPFGVTCSPFLLAVTILTYLDLDLDDFNERFLENLYVDNVMFTSNSEEDLMNCYTKSKSTCDKMHMNLREFMCNNGVVRAKIPEKDRSAQTTGKLLGHQWNSEEDTIHIKIATPPEGIPTKRDIVAFNATTYDPSGLLSPILVLLKRFITIMWEKDIDWDQKIPQDMWPLWKTVAAQFTEKVYSMPRQLVTNYDYDSIQLAVFSDASKYHYATTAYLRFGFKDERFESKLIFAKSRVRPSSGGSEYSIPRMELVALEIGVNSAVNIAKELHIKIKDVNIFSDSTCCLYWILSKVSNNLGQ
;
A
#
# COMPACT_ATOMS: atom_id res chain seq x y z
N MET A 1 40.26 31.59 29.09
CA MET A 1 38.81 31.82 28.98
C MET A 1 38.34 31.14 27.70
N PRO A 2 37.43 30.16 27.77
CA PRO A 2 36.81 29.61 26.57
C PRO A 2 35.79 30.62 26.00
N PRO A 3 35.56 30.62 24.67
CA PRO A 3 34.55 31.47 24.04
C PRO A 3 33.13 30.99 24.39
N ASP A 4 32.25 31.98 24.60
CA ASP A 4 30.84 31.85 24.96
C ASP A 4 30.05 31.08 23.90
N THR A 5 29.43 29.96 24.30
CA THR A 5 28.58 29.10 23.47
C THR A 5 27.13 29.17 23.91
N SER A 6 26.56 30.38 23.96
CA SER A 6 25.12 30.56 24.08
C SER A 6 24.48 30.59 22.67
N PRO A 7 23.46 29.76 22.38
CA PRO A 7 22.78 29.78 21.09
C PRO A 7 22.05 31.12 20.87
N PRO A 8 21.86 31.56 19.61
CA PRO A 8 21.24 32.84 19.32
C PRO A 8 19.83 32.89 19.90
N ILE A 9 19.54 33.96 20.66
CA ILE A 9 18.20 34.24 21.20
C ILE A 9 17.30 34.60 20.02
N ILE A 10 16.30 33.75 19.76
CA ILE A 10 15.24 34.01 18.78
C ILE A 10 14.21 34.94 19.44
N HIS A 11 14.10 36.16 18.94
CA HIS A 11 13.05 37.10 19.35
C HIS A 11 11.78 36.82 18.53
N PHE A 12 10.71 36.37 19.20
CA PHE A 12 9.39 36.20 18.58
C PHE A 12 8.63 37.52 18.62
N GLN A 13 8.31 38.07 17.44
CA GLN A 13 7.37 39.17 17.31
C GLN A 13 6.06 38.61 16.73
N VAL A 14 4.95 38.85 17.42
CA VAL A 14 3.63 38.39 16.97
C VAL A 14 2.99 39.55 16.21
N SER A 15 3.06 39.49 14.88
CA SER A 15 2.34 40.43 14.01
C SER A 15 0.93 39.89 13.73
N LYS A 16 -0.07 40.75 13.95
CA LYS A 16 -1.49 40.40 13.86
C LYS A 16 -1.90 40.41 12.38
N ILE A 17 -2.29 39.27 11.82
CA ILE A 17 -2.93 39.23 10.49
C ILE A 17 -4.21 40.07 10.58
N THR A 18 -4.32 41.10 9.75
CA THR A 18 -5.42 42.07 9.77
C THR A 18 -6.72 41.55 9.15
N ASP A 19 -6.70 40.42 8.45
CA ASP A 19 -7.88 39.82 7.82
C ASP A 19 -7.93 38.29 8.01
N ALA A 20 -8.21 37.86 9.24
CA ALA A 20 -8.29 36.45 9.63
C ALA A 20 -9.46 35.68 8.95
N GLN A 21 -10.39 36.38 8.29
CA GLN A 21 -11.65 35.81 7.82
C GLN A 21 -11.67 35.43 6.32
N ALA A 22 -10.79 35.98 5.48
CA ALA A 22 -10.78 35.75 4.03
C ALA A 22 -9.52 35.01 3.54
N GLN A 23 -9.43 33.71 3.86
CA GLN A 23 -8.25 32.85 3.60
C GLN A 23 -8.26 32.11 2.25
N LEU A 24 -9.40 32.05 1.54
CA LEU A 24 -9.54 31.29 0.31
C LEU A 24 -9.53 32.18 -0.95
N PRO A 25 -8.97 31.72 -2.08
CA PRO A 25 -8.93 32.49 -3.32
C PRO A 25 -10.24 32.38 -4.11
N PHE A 26 -10.86 33.51 -4.41
CA PHE A 26 -12.14 33.57 -5.13
C PHE A 26 -12.05 34.40 -6.41
N ILE A 27 -12.91 34.09 -7.37
CA ILE A 27 -13.12 34.84 -8.61
C ILE A 27 -14.61 35.10 -8.85
N GLN A 28 -14.93 36.31 -9.31
CA GLN A 28 -16.26 36.64 -9.82
C GLN A 28 -16.29 36.46 -11.34
N LEU A 29 -17.17 35.60 -11.82
CA LEU A 29 -17.41 35.33 -13.23
C LEU A 29 -18.71 36.00 -13.67
N GLN A 30 -18.84 36.30 -14.97
CA GLN A 30 -20.04 36.90 -15.54
C GLN A 30 -20.62 36.01 -16.64
N THR A 31 -21.93 35.81 -16.66
CA THR A 31 -22.61 35.10 -17.75
C THR A 31 -22.85 36.04 -18.96
N PRO A 32 -23.19 35.51 -20.14
CA PRO A 32 -23.58 36.34 -21.29
C PRO A 32 -24.78 37.27 -21.00
N SER A 33 -25.70 36.85 -20.11
CA SER A 33 -26.85 37.64 -19.66
C SER A 33 -26.52 38.73 -18.65
N GLY A 34 -25.26 38.80 -18.18
CA GLY A 34 -24.79 39.79 -17.21
C GLY A 34 -24.87 39.35 -15.75
N GLU A 35 -25.37 38.15 -15.47
CA GLU A 35 -25.44 37.59 -14.11
C GLU A 35 -24.04 37.28 -13.56
N LYS A 36 -23.83 37.52 -12.25
CA LYS A 36 -22.55 37.30 -11.56
C LYS A 36 -22.54 35.97 -10.80
N ILE A 37 -21.49 35.17 -10.98
CA ILE A 37 -21.22 33.87 -10.33
C ILE A 37 -19.99 34.03 -9.42
N ILE A 38 -20.10 33.67 -8.15
CA ILE A 38 -18.95 33.63 -7.25
C ILE A 38 -18.36 32.22 -7.22
N ALA A 39 -17.13 32.08 -7.67
CA ALA A 39 -16.43 30.80 -7.74
C ALA A 39 -15.21 30.76 -6.81
N LEU A 40 -15.08 29.68 -6.05
CA LEU A 40 -13.84 29.32 -5.36
C LEU A 40 -12.84 28.81 -6.41
N VAL A 41 -11.64 29.37 -6.44
CA VAL A 41 -10.57 28.90 -7.33
C VAL A 41 -9.80 27.82 -6.59
N ASP A 42 -9.91 26.58 -7.02
CA ASP A 42 -9.34 25.46 -6.29
C ASP A 42 -8.45 24.63 -7.20
N SER A 43 -7.13 24.80 -7.02
CA SER A 43 -6.13 24.03 -7.76
C SER A 43 -6.02 22.57 -7.31
N GLY A 44 -6.67 22.17 -6.22
CA GLY A 44 -6.79 20.77 -5.81
C GLY A 44 -7.96 20.07 -6.52
N ALA A 45 -9.05 20.78 -6.83
CA ALA A 45 -10.19 20.22 -7.53
C ALA A 45 -9.83 19.83 -8.99
N GLN A 46 -10.00 18.56 -9.39
CA GLN A 46 -9.71 18.17 -10.78
C GLN A 46 -10.83 18.63 -11.73
N VAL A 47 -12.09 18.56 -11.28
CA VAL A 47 -13.28 18.94 -12.05
C VAL A 47 -13.98 20.15 -11.42
N SER A 48 -14.38 21.12 -12.23
CA SER A 48 -15.22 22.24 -11.80
C SER A 48 -16.65 21.77 -11.51
N ILE A 49 -17.28 22.26 -10.44
CA ILE A 49 -18.66 21.90 -10.05
C ILE A 49 -19.48 23.15 -9.75
N ILE A 50 -20.78 23.13 -10.02
CA ILE A 50 -21.71 24.24 -9.71
C ILE A 50 -22.70 23.84 -8.62
N ALA A 51 -23.08 24.76 -7.73
CA ALA A 51 -24.15 24.49 -6.77
C ALA A 51 -25.48 24.30 -7.52
N THR A 52 -26.25 23.26 -7.16
CA THR A 52 -27.55 22.99 -7.81
C THR A 52 -28.49 24.19 -7.74
N LYS A 53 -28.55 24.87 -6.59
CA LYS A 53 -29.35 26.10 -6.40
C LYS A 53 -28.90 27.25 -7.32
N ALA A 54 -27.59 27.36 -7.57
CA ALA A 54 -27.06 28.39 -8.46
C ALA A 54 -27.42 28.09 -9.93
N ALA A 55 -27.33 26.83 -10.35
CA ALA A 55 -27.72 26.42 -11.69
C ALA A 55 -29.21 26.66 -11.97
N GLU A 56 -30.08 26.38 -10.99
CA GLU A 56 -31.52 26.66 -11.06
C GLU A 56 -31.81 28.17 -11.11
N ARG A 57 -31.16 28.96 -10.23
CA ARG A 57 -31.27 30.43 -10.20
C ARG A 57 -30.90 31.06 -11.55
N LEU A 58 -29.83 30.58 -12.16
CA LEU A 58 -29.31 31.07 -13.44
C LEU A 58 -30.06 30.49 -14.65
N LYS A 59 -31.06 29.62 -14.43
CA LYS A 59 -31.84 28.94 -15.48
C LYS A 59 -30.94 28.28 -16.53
N MET A 60 -29.89 27.60 -16.07
CA MET A 60 -28.91 26.99 -16.96
C MET A 60 -29.53 25.86 -17.79
N THR A 61 -29.04 25.69 -19.01
CA THR A 61 -29.51 24.62 -19.89
C THR A 61 -29.01 23.27 -19.40
N VAL A 62 -29.91 22.31 -19.19
CA VAL A 62 -29.56 20.92 -18.86
C VAL A 62 -29.00 20.24 -20.11
N VAL A 63 -27.79 19.70 -19.99
CA VAL A 63 -27.08 18.97 -21.05
C VAL A 63 -27.30 17.47 -20.94
N GLY A 64 -27.48 16.96 -19.72
CA GLY A 64 -27.75 15.55 -19.47
C GLY A 64 -27.77 15.21 -17.99
N LYS A 65 -28.08 13.94 -17.69
CA LYS A 65 -28.05 13.39 -16.33
C LYS A 65 -27.10 12.20 -16.30
N ARG A 66 -26.29 12.09 -15.25
CA ARG A 66 -25.41 10.93 -15.01
C ARG A 66 -25.41 10.60 -13.52
N MET A 67 -25.27 9.33 -13.19
CA MET A 67 -24.94 8.96 -11.81
C MET A 67 -23.52 9.44 -11.51
N THR A 68 -23.36 10.21 -10.42
CA THR A 68 -22.04 10.73 -10.02
C THR A 68 -21.86 10.57 -8.53
N ARG A 69 -20.61 10.35 -8.13
CA ARG A 69 -20.17 10.36 -6.75
C ARG A 69 -19.25 11.56 -6.54
N TYR A 70 -19.48 12.31 -5.48
CA TYR A 70 -18.59 13.38 -5.03
C TYR A 70 -17.77 12.85 -3.87
N SER A 71 -16.48 12.67 -4.07
CA SER A 71 -15.56 12.22 -3.03
C SER A 71 -14.78 13.43 -2.51
N GLY A 72 -14.80 13.64 -1.20
CA GLY A 72 -14.06 14.72 -0.52
C GLY A 72 -13.62 14.25 0.86
N PHE A 73 -12.60 14.90 1.44
CA PHE A 73 -11.89 14.41 2.63
C PHE A 73 -12.77 14.17 3.88
N VAL A 74 -13.95 14.79 3.96
CA VAL A 74 -14.86 14.72 5.13
C VAL A 74 -16.13 13.91 4.88
N ALA A 75 -16.49 13.62 3.62
CA ALA A 75 -17.56 12.69 3.30
C ALA A 75 -17.57 12.36 1.80
N ASP A 76 -17.74 11.08 1.50
CA ASP A 76 -18.15 10.64 0.17
C ASP A 76 -19.67 10.75 0.04
N SER A 77 -20.15 11.34 -1.05
CA SER A 77 -21.56 11.19 -1.40
C SER A 77 -21.83 9.73 -1.78
N GLN A 78 -23.05 9.25 -1.54
CA GLN A 78 -23.51 8.07 -2.26
C GLN A 78 -23.60 8.41 -3.77
N PRO A 79 -23.48 7.44 -4.67
CA PRO A 79 -23.82 7.64 -6.08
C PRO A 79 -25.24 8.22 -6.17
N THR A 80 -25.37 9.41 -6.75
CA THR A 80 -26.66 10.09 -6.92
C THR A 80 -26.78 10.61 -8.34
N GLU A 81 -28.01 10.68 -8.86
CA GLU A 81 -28.27 11.22 -10.18
C GLU A 81 -27.94 12.72 -10.17
N CYS A 82 -26.93 13.10 -10.95
CA CYS A 82 -26.46 14.45 -11.09
C CYS A 82 -26.81 15.02 -12.46
N ILE A 83 -27.26 16.26 -12.45
CA ILE A 83 -27.58 17.02 -13.65
C ILE A 83 -26.33 17.78 -14.08
N PHE A 84 -25.99 17.64 -15.36
CA PHE A 84 -24.95 18.41 -16.02
C PHE A 84 -25.58 19.60 -16.72
N TYR A 85 -25.01 20.78 -16.49
CA TYR A 85 -25.47 22.02 -17.06
C TYR A 85 -24.45 22.59 -18.05
N LYS A 86 -24.97 23.32 -19.04
CA LYS A 86 -24.15 24.12 -19.94
C LYS A 86 -23.78 25.42 -19.21
N LEU A 87 -22.51 25.56 -18.86
CA LEU A 87 -21.94 26.78 -18.33
C LEU A 87 -21.54 27.69 -19.47
N GLU A 88 -21.95 28.96 -19.40
CA GLU A 88 -21.52 30.01 -20.33
C GLU A 88 -20.94 31.18 -19.54
N ILE A 89 -19.71 31.56 -19.84
CA ILE A 89 -18.97 32.62 -19.16
C ILE A 89 -18.48 33.62 -20.21
N LYS A 90 -18.65 34.90 -19.90
CA LYS A 90 -18.14 36.02 -20.68
C LYS A 90 -16.76 36.40 -20.16
N ASP A 91 -15.80 36.52 -21.06
CA ASP A 91 -14.45 36.99 -20.73
C ASP A 91 -14.37 38.52 -20.66
N LEU A 92 -13.22 39.03 -20.20
CA LEU A 92 -12.98 40.47 -20.04
C LEU A 92 -12.96 41.24 -21.38
N SER A 93 -12.82 40.56 -22.51
CA SER A 93 -12.93 41.14 -23.86
C SER A 93 -14.37 41.16 -24.40
N GLY A 94 -15.30 40.52 -23.69
CA GLY A 94 -16.70 40.38 -24.05
C GLY A 94 -17.03 39.13 -24.87
N LYS A 95 -16.06 38.26 -25.14
CA LYS A 95 -16.27 36.99 -25.85
C LYS A 95 -16.84 35.94 -24.90
N CYS A 96 -17.79 35.15 -25.40
CA CYS A 96 -18.45 34.11 -24.62
C CYS A 96 -17.80 32.74 -24.82
N TRP A 97 -17.65 32.01 -23.73
CA TRP A 97 -17.06 30.67 -23.64
C TRP A 97 -18.08 29.72 -23.03
N SER A 98 -18.04 28.45 -23.41
CA SER A 98 -18.94 27.44 -22.87
C SER A 98 -18.21 26.18 -22.42
N SER A 99 -18.70 25.57 -21.34
CA SER A 99 -18.24 24.28 -20.81
C SER A 99 -19.43 23.48 -20.27
N CYS A 100 -19.23 22.18 -20.06
CA CYS A 100 -20.20 21.32 -19.39
C CYS A 100 -19.79 21.14 -17.92
N ILE A 101 -20.72 21.34 -16.99
CA ILE A 101 -20.41 21.32 -15.55
C ILE A 101 -21.44 20.49 -14.76
N PRO A 102 -21.00 19.55 -13.89
CA PRO A 102 -21.89 18.83 -12.98
C PRO A 102 -22.38 19.70 -11.80
N SER A 103 -23.61 19.45 -11.34
CA SER A 103 -24.19 20.17 -10.19
C SER A 103 -24.12 19.42 -8.86
N TYR A 104 -23.74 20.10 -7.78
CA TYR A 104 -23.67 19.53 -6.43
C TYR A 104 -24.64 20.21 -5.46
N HIS A 105 -25.47 19.42 -4.78
CA HIS A 105 -26.54 19.94 -3.91
C HIS A 105 -26.10 20.25 -2.48
N ARG A 106 -24.92 19.78 -2.04
CA ARG A 106 -24.39 19.96 -0.67
C ARG A 106 -23.22 20.94 -0.59
N MET A 107 -23.15 21.91 -1.49
CA MET A 107 -22.12 22.95 -1.45
C MET A 107 -22.45 23.92 -0.31
N THR A 108 -21.61 23.94 0.75
CA THR A 108 -21.83 24.73 1.97
C THR A 108 -20.77 25.79 2.23
N THR A 109 -19.75 25.91 1.37
CA THR A 109 -18.67 26.88 1.54
C THR A 109 -19.20 28.31 1.45
N GLU A 110 -18.90 29.12 2.47
CA GLU A 110 -19.28 30.54 2.52
C GLU A 110 -18.19 31.40 1.86
N PHE A 111 -18.63 32.38 1.08
CA PHE A 111 -17.79 33.42 0.52
C PHE A 111 -17.56 34.51 1.56
N ARG A 112 -16.28 34.82 1.82
CA ARG A 112 -15.88 35.99 2.61
C ARG A 112 -15.24 37.03 1.71
N ALA A 113 -15.83 38.22 1.67
CA ALA A 113 -15.36 39.30 0.82
C ALA A 113 -13.99 39.80 1.32
N PRO A 114 -12.96 39.84 0.44
CA PRO A 114 -11.65 40.30 0.84
C PRO A 114 -11.67 41.80 1.20
N SER A 115 -11.02 42.17 2.30
CA SER A 115 -10.84 43.59 2.66
C SER A 115 -9.68 44.21 1.89
N HIS A 116 -9.87 45.42 1.37
CA HIS A 116 -8.84 46.22 0.69
C HIS A 116 -8.64 47.54 1.42
N THR A 117 -7.38 47.91 1.63
CA THR A 117 -7.03 49.18 2.26
C THR A 117 -7.20 50.35 1.29
N ARG A 118 -7.24 51.59 1.79
CA ARG A 118 -7.32 52.79 0.94
C ARG A 118 -6.16 52.88 -0.06
N GLU A 119 -4.96 52.44 0.34
CA GLU A 119 -3.78 52.42 -0.54
C GLU A 119 -3.89 51.37 -1.65
N ASP A 120 -4.51 50.22 -1.37
CA ASP A 120 -4.79 49.19 -2.39
C ASP A 120 -5.69 49.76 -3.49
N LEU A 121 -6.74 50.50 -3.09
CA LEU A 121 -7.68 51.14 -4.02
C LEU A 121 -6.99 52.18 -4.90
N GLU A 122 -6.04 52.95 -4.36
CA GLU A 122 -5.25 53.92 -5.11
C GLU A 122 -4.29 53.26 -6.11
N LYS A 123 -3.62 52.15 -5.74
CA LYS A 123 -2.78 51.38 -6.67
C LYS A 123 -3.59 50.73 -7.79
N LEU A 124 -4.74 50.14 -7.48
CA LEU A 124 -5.61 49.50 -8.49
C LEU A 124 -6.09 50.52 -9.54
N LYS A 125 -6.43 51.75 -9.11
CA LYS A 125 -6.77 52.86 -10.02
C LYS A 125 -5.60 53.25 -10.94
N ARG A 126 -4.37 53.29 -10.41
CA ARG A 126 -3.17 53.60 -11.21
C ARG A 126 -2.88 52.53 -12.27
N TRP A 127 -3.18 51.26 -12.00
CA TRP A 127 -3.03 50.18 -12.98
C TRP A 127 -4.16 50.10 -14.01
N SER A 128 -5.15 51.01 -13.95
CA SER A 128 -6.31 51.04 -14.86
C SER A 128 -7.04 49.70 -14.94
N LEU A 129 -7.10 48.94 -13.83
CA LEU A 129 -7.84 47.68 -13.77
C LEU A 129 -9.33 47.96 -13.53
N ASN A 130 -10.21 47.19 -14.18
CA ASN A 130 -11.63 47.26 -13.87
C ASN A 130 -11.86 46.71 -12.45
N THR A 131 -12.24 47.60 -11.54
CA THR A 131 -12.34 47.33 -10.10
C THR A 131 -13.62 46.60 -9.69
N GLU A 132 -14.61 46.47 -10.59
CA GLU A 132 -15.93 45.88 -10.28
C GLU A 132 -15.86 44.38 -9.94
N GLY A 133 -14.80 43.68 -10.36
CA GLY A 133 -14.54 42.27 -10.01
C GLY A 133 -13.55 42.09 -8.85
N ILE A 134 -13.07 43.17 -8.26
CA ILE A 134 -12.04 43.16 -7.21
C ILE A 134 -12.59 43.73 -5.90
N ILE A 135 -13.30 44.87 -5.97
CA ILE A 135 -13.66 45.68 -4.80
C ILE A 135 -15.17 45.63 -4.50
N ASP A 136 -16.02 45.39 -5.51
CA ASP A 136 -17.48 45.30 -5.37
C ASP A 136 -17.95 43.89 -4.95
N LEU A 137 -17.26 43.30 -3.97
CA LEU A 137 -17.55 41.94 -3.49
C LEU A 137 -18.21 41.94 -2.10
N GLY A 138 -18.15 43.05 -1.36
CA GLY A 138 -18.68 43.17 0.00
C GLY A 138 -20.20 42.96 0.10
N THR A 139 -20.96 43.24 -0.96
CA THR A 139 -22.41 43.00 -1.01
C THR A 139 -22.80 41.52 -0.99
N ARG A 140 -21.82 40.63 -1.21
CA ARG A 140 -22.01 39.17 -1.23
C ARG A 140 -21.34 38.45 -0.07
N ASP A 141 -20.76 39.17 0.89
CA ASP A 141 -20.15 38.56 2.07
C ASP A 141 -21.13 37.67 2.84
N GLY A 142 -20.68 36.47 3.23
CA GLY A 142 -21.47 35.47 3.94
C GLY A 142 -22.44 34.67 3.07
N GLN A 143 -22.49 34.90 1.75
CA GLN A 143 -23.28 34.06 0.85
C GLN A 143 -22.57 32.73 0.55
N GLN A 144 -23.32 31.67 0.26
CA GLN A 144 -22.72 30.43 -0.25
C GLN A 144 -22.14 30.65 -1.64
N ILE A 145 -20.99 30.04 -1.92
CA ILE A 145 -20.40 30.10 -3.26
C ILE A 145 -21.31 29.43 -4.29
N ASP A 146 -21.30 29.96 -5.50
CA ASP A 146 -22.08 29.41 -6.60
C ASP A 146 -21.36 28.21 -7.25
N MET A 147 -20.03 28.18 -7.21
CA MET A 147 -19.22 27.25 -8.01
C MET A 147 -17.83 27.00 -7.39
N ILE A 148 -17.27 25.81 -7.65
CA ILE A 148 -15.83 25.54 -7.52
C ILE A 148 -15.24 25.46 -8.92
N LEU A 149 -14.23 26.28 -9.17
CA LEU A 149 -13.48 26.32 -10.43
C LEU A 149 -12.21 25.46 -10.28
N GLY A 150 -12.28 24.25 -10.83
CA GLY A 150 -11.20 23.26 -10.79
C GLY A 150 -10.28 23.29 -12.02
N ASN A 151 -9.27 22.42 -12.00
CA ASN A 151 -8.18 22.39 -12.96
C ASN A 151 -8.61 22.10 -14.41
N ASN A 152 -9.69 21.34 -14.63
CA ASN A 152 -10.20 21.06 -15.97
C ASN A 152 -10.54 22.33 -16.79
N ILE A 153 -11.02 23.39 -16.13
CA ILE A 153 -11.31 24.68 -16.78
C ILE A 153 -10.16 25.66 -16.54
N LEU A 154 -9.61 25.72 -15.32
CA LEU A 154 -8.57 26.68 -14.93
C LEU A 154 -7.29 26.54 -15.75
N ASN A 155 -6.81 25.31 -15.99
CA ASN A 155 -5.60 25.08 -16.80
C ASN A 155 -5.81 25.49 -18.26
N LYS A 156 -7.01 25.24 -18.80
CA LYS A 156 -7.34 25.66 -20.16
C LYS A 156 -7.31 27.18 -20.29
N ILE A 157 -7.88 27.91 -19.33
CA ILE A 157 -7.84 29.38 -19.29
C ILE A 157 -6.40 29.89 -19.24
N LYS A 158 -5.59 29.37 -18.30
CA LYS A 158 -4.18 29.76 -18.14
C LYS A 158 -3.32 29.42 -19.36
N SER A 159 -3.71 28.42 -20.15
CA SER A 159 -3.03 28.07 -21.42
C SER A 159 -3.38 28.99 -22.58
N ILE A 160 -4.58 29.59 -22.58
CA ILE A 160 -5.03 30.51 -23.64
C ILE A 160 -4.37 31.88 -23.47
N GLU A 161 -4.37 32.40 -22.25
CA GLU A 161 -3.73 33.67 -21.92
C GLU A 161 -2.99 33.53 -20.58
N ARG A 162 -1.69 33.89 -20.57
CA ARG A 162 -0.88 33.80 -19.36
C ARG A 162 -1.41 34.79 -18.31
N PRO A 163 -1.66 34.33 -17.06
CA PRO A 163 -2.12 35.21 -16.00
C PRO A 163 -1.11 36.30 -15.68
N LYS A 164 -1.61 37.45 -15.25
CA LYS A 164 -0.77 38.55 -14.75
C LYS A 164 -1.10 38.83 -13.30
N THR A 165 -0.10 38.73 -12.42
CA THR A 165 -0.26 38.94 -10.98
C THR A 165 0.16 40.35 -10.58
N TYR A 166 -0.59 40.94 -9.64
CA TYR A 166 -0.37 42.27 -9.10
C TYR A 166 -0.34 42.21 -7.57
N CYS A 167 0.71 42.72 -6.93
CA CYS A 167 0.84 42.71 -5.46
C CYS A 167 0.39 44.06 -4.87
N LEU A 168 -0.58 44.00 -3.95
CA LEU A 168 -1.16 45.16 -3.29
C LEU A 168 -0.37 45.55 -2.02
N PRO A 169 -0.39 46.84 -1.61
CA PRO A 169 0.21 47.32 -0.36
C PRO A 169 -0.19 46.52 0.88
N SER A 170 -1.42 45.99 0.93
CA SER A 170 -1.88 45.14 2.04
C SER A 170 -1.24 43.75 2.10
N GLY A 171 -0.32 43.42 1.18
CA GLY A 171 0.29 42.10 1.04
C GLY A 171 -0.55 41.13 0.20
N ARG A 172 -1.81 41.46 -0.12
CA ARG A 172 -2.67 40.68 -1.01
C ARG A 172 -2.12 40.64 -2.44
N SER A 173 -2.39 39.56 -3.17
CA SER A 173 -2.11 39.50 -4.60
C SER A 173 -3.38 39.31 -5.42
N ILE A 174 -3.43 39.95 -6.58
CA ILE A 174 -4.53 39.86 -7.55
C ILE A 174 -4.00 39.18 -8.81
N GLU A 175 -4.50 38.00 -9.14
CA GLU A 175 -4.17 37.31 -10.39
C GLU A 175 -5.24 37.63 -11.43
N LYS A 176 -4.86 38.34 -12.50
CA LYS A 176 -5.73 38.61 -13.64
C LYS A 176 -5.75 37.40 -14.58
N LEU A 177 -6.91 36.77 -14.72
CA LEU A 177 -7.23 35.78 -15.74
C LEU A 177 -8.04 36.44 -16.87
N MET A 178 -8.10 35.80 -18.04
CA MET A 178 -8.91 36.33 -19.15
C MET A 178 -10.40 36.44 -18.80
N ILE A 179 -10.89 35.63 -17.84
CA ILE A 179 -12.29 35.57 -17.43
C ILE A 179 -12.63 36.36 -16.15
N GLY A 180 -11.65 37.00 -15.51
CA GLY A 180 -11.86 37.73 -14.26
C GLY A 180 -10.61 37.86 -13.41
N TYR A 181 -10.79 38.27 -12.16
CA TYR A 181 -9.71 38.56 -11.21
C TYR A 181 -9.81 37.64 -10.00
N VAL A 182 -8.73 36.91 -9.71
CA VAL A 182 -8.62 36.08 -8.51
C VAL A 182 -8.03 36.93 -7.38
N ASN A 183 -8.75 37.03 -6.27
CA ASN A 183 -8.25 37.69 -5.06
C ASN A 183 -7.59 36.65 -4.16
N HIS A 184 -6.26 36.70 -4.04
CA HIS A 184 -5.51 35.84 -3.13
C HIS A 184 -5.39 36.48 -1.74
N PRO A 185 -5.25 35.68 -0.67
CA PRO A 185 -4.98 36.18 0.68
C PRO A 185 -3.62 36.92 0.74
N PRO A 186 -3.36 37.71 1.81
CA PRO A 186 -2.07 38.36 2.01
C PRO A 186 -0.91 37.36 2.00
N VAL A 187 0.13 37.65 1.21
CA VAL A 187 1.39 36.92 1.19
C VAL A 187 2.26 37.45 2.33
N MET A 188 2.69 36.57 3.24
CA MET A 188 3.63 36.95 4.31
C MET A 188 5.03 37.15 3.69
N GLU A 189 5.47 38.40 3.54
CA GLU A 189 6.78 38.73 2.94
C GLU A 189 7.96 38.04 3.66
N ASP A 190 7.86 37.85 4.99
CA ASP A 190 8.91 37.20 5.80
C ASP A 190 8.80 35.66 5.86
N SER A 191 7.80 35.07 5.20
CA SER A 191 7.61 33.60 5.23
C SER A 191 8.60 32.85 4.33
N PHE A 192 9.28 33.57 3.42
CA PHE A 192 10.23 32.98 2.48
C PHE A 192 11.28 34.00 2.03
N VAL A 193 12.31 34.20 2.88
CA VAL A 193 13.44 35.11 2.63
C VAL A 193 14.77 34.38 2.43
N PRO A 194 15.70 34.91 1.62
CA PRO A 194 17.03 34.33 1.42
C PRO A 194 17.88 34.40 2.69
N ILE A 195 18.64 33.34 2.98
CA ILE A 195 19.34 33.05 4.26
C ILE A 195 20.41 34.09 4.70
N ASN A 196 20.70 35.12 3.91
CA ASN A 196 21.84 36.00 4.15
C ASN A 196 21.51 37.34 4.84
N GLU A 197 20.24 37.60 5.17
CA GLU A 197 19.84 38.75 5.96
C GLU A 197 19.23 38.25 7.28
N SER A 198 19.84 38.63 8.41
CA SER A 198 19.33 38.28 9.74
C SER A 198 18.01 39.01 9.97
N THR A 199 16.87 38.36 9.72
CA THR A 199 15.56 38.97 9.98
C THR A 199 14.55 37.96 10.52
N GLN A 200 13.71 38.44 11.43
CA GLN A 200 12.83 37.70 12.32
C GLN A 200 11.70 36.97 11.58
N VAL A 201 11.45 35.71 11.95
CA VAL A 201 10.31 34.92 11.46
C VAL A 201 9.11 35.17 12.40
N ASN A 202 8.02 35.70 11.85
CA ASN A 202 6.76 35.91 12.58
C ASN A 202 5.94 34.61 12.59
N ILE A 203 5.57 34.12 13.78
CA ILE A 203 4.64 32.97 13.95
C ILE A 203 3.26 33.52 14.26
N VAL A 204 2.27 33.13 13.45
CA VAL A 204 0.85 33.41 13.74
C VAL A 204 0.25 32.17 14.39
N ALA A 205 -0.22 32.33 15.63
CA ALA A 205 -1.08 31.35 16.27
C ALA A 205 -2.49 31.42 15.66
N ASP A 206 -3.12 30.26 15.53
CA ASP A 206 -4.45 29.96 15.01
C ASP A 206 -4.56 29.76 13.49
N MET A 207 -4.32 28.52 13.07
CA MET A 207 -5.13 27.88 12.02
C MET A 207 -5.41 26.42 12.42
N GLU A 208 -6.55 26.20 13.08
CA GLU A 208 -7.22 24.91 13.04
C GLU A 208 -7.72 24.66 11.61
N GLN A 209 -7.24 23.59 10.99
CA GLN A 209 -7.72 22.97 9.74
C GLN A 209 -7.24 23.59 8.42
N ILE A 210 -6.29 22.89 7.78
CA ILE A 210 -5.95 23.06 6.36
C ILE A 210 -6.85 22.14 5.54
N TRP A 211 -7.59 22.71 4.58
CA TRP A 211 -8.51 21.98 3.70
C TRP A 211 -7.91 21.84 2.30
N ILE A 212 -7.80 20.60 1.81
CA ILE A 212 -7.37 20.27 0.45
C ILE A 212 -8.54 19.51 -0.20
N HIS A 213 -9.11 20.06 -1.28
CA HIS A 213 -10.15 19.37 -2.04
C HIS A 213 -9.53 18.71 -3.27
N THR A 214 -9.93 17.48 -3.58
CA THR A 214 -9.67 16.81 -4.87
C THR A 214 -10.99 16.21 -5.34
N LEU A 215 -11.29 16.31 -6.63
CA LEU A 215 -12.53 15.80 -7.25
C LEU A 215 -12.11 14.81 -8.33
N ASP A 216 -12.38 13.51 -8.16
CA ASP A 216 -12.16 12.49 -9.18
C ASP A 216 -13.46 12.21 -9.93
N SER A 217 -13.38 11.93 -11.24
CA SER A 217 -14.54 11.54 -12.05
C SER A 217 -14.32 10.15 -12.64
N GLU A 218 -14.96 9.14 -12.06
CA GLU A 218 -15.10 7.82 -12.69
C GLU A 218 -16.39 7.79 -13.54
N ASP A 219 -16.26 7.31 -14.77
CA ASP A 219 -17.38 6.91 -15.63
C ASP A 219 -18.05 5.66 -15.03
N MET A 220 -19.38 5.71 -14.85
CA MET A 220 -20.17 4.58 -14.39
C MET A 220 -20.79 3.78 -15.54
N ASP A 221 -20.69 2.46 -15.37
CA ASP A 221 -21.27 1.35 -16.12
C ASP A 221 -22.73 1.57 -16.60
N LEU A 222 -23.02 1.10 -17.83
CA LEU A 222 -24.37 0.83 -18.34
C LEU A 222 -24.90 -0.50 -17.79
N GLU A 223 -26.22 -0.55 -17.55
CA GLU A 223 -26.96 -1.61 -16.85
C GLU A 223 -26.98 -3.01 -17.49
N GLU A 224 -27.36 -3.95 -16.61
CA GLU A 224 -27.43 -5.40 -16.65
C GLU A 224 -28.05 -6.08 -17.89
N ALA A 225 -27.50 -7.25 -18.26
CA ALA A 225 -28.30 -8.46 -18.48
C ALA A 225 -27.41 -9.72 -18.51
N ASN A 226 -27.44 -10.52 -17.43
CA ASN A 226 -27.91 -11.90 -17.51
C ASN A 226 -27.77 -12.60 -16.15
N ALA A 227 -28.93 -12.88 -15.56
CA ALA A 227 -29.12 -13.78 -14.44
C ALA A 227 -28.68 -15.20 -14.84
N ASN A 228 -27.77 -15.75 -14.04
CA ASN A 228 -27.42 -17.17 -13.81
C ASN A 228 -25.91 -17.41 -13.88
N LYS A 229 -25.18 -17.06 -12.80
CA LYS A 229 -23.93 -17.74 -12.45
C LYS A 229 -23.76 -17.78 -10.93
N VAL A 230 -23.43 -18.98 -10.47
CA VAL A 230 -23.29 -19.47 -9.09
C VAL A 230 -22.21 -18.69 -8.31
N PRO A 231 -22.35 -18.49 -6.97
CA PRO A 231 -21.42 -17.68 -6.20
C PRO A 231 -20.15 -18.46 -5.83
N SER A 232 -19.04 -18.19 -6.53
CA SER A 232 -17.67 -18.30 -5.98
C SER A 232 -16.65 -17.69 -6.95
N ALA A 233 -16.44 -16.39 -6.92
CA ALA A 233 -15.24 -15.77 -7.47
C ALA A 233 -15.00 -14.44 -6.79
N VAL A 234 -13.73 -14.14 -6.50
CA VAL A 234 -13.27 -12.79 -6.20
C VAL A 234 -13.81 -11.86 -7.30
N SER A 235 -14.47 -10.75 -6.95
CA SER A 235 -15.04 -9.82 -7.92
C SER A 235 -13.99 -9.35 -8.92
N ASN A 236 -14.31 -9.35 -10.23
CA ASN A 236 -13.45 -8.83 -11.29
C ASN A 236 -12.97 -7.39 -11.00
N LYS A 237 -13.80 -6.58 -10.32
CA LYS A 237 -13.43 -5.23 -9.85
C LYS A 237 -12.22 -5.22 -8.90
N LYS A 238 -12.03 -6.27 -8.10
CA LYS A 238 -10.85 -6.41 -7.22
C LYS A 238 -9.60 -6.77 -8.04
N PHE A 239 -9.74 -7.58 -9.09
CA PHE A 239 -8.63 -7.91 -9.98
C PHE A 239 -8.21 -6.72 -10.84
N GLU A 240 -9.17 -5.92 -11.29
CA GLU A 240 -8.95 -4.67 -12.03
C GLU A 240 -8.17 -3.67 -11.17
N LYS A 241 -8.60 -3.43 -9.93
CA LYS A 241 -7.87 -2.59 -8.97
C LYS A 241 -6.45 -3.08 -8.67
N GLN A 242 -6.25 -4.40 -8.60
CA GLN A 242 -4.90 -4.98 -8.43
C GLN A 242 -4.05 -4.85 -9.70
N LEU A 243 -4.66 -4.89 -10.87
CA LEU A 243 -3.98 -4.65 -12.14
C LEU A 243 -3.61 -3.17 -12.27
N GLU A 244 -4.48 -2.26 -11.86
CA GLU A 244 -4.24 -0.81 -11.82
C GLU A 244 -3.01 -0.43 -10.99
N GLN A 245 -2.71 -1.19 -9.93
CA GLN A 245 -1.48 -1.02 -9.13
C GLN A 245 -0.18 -1.21 -9.94
N LEU A 246 -0.22 -1.89 -11.10
CA LEU A 246 0.94 -2.03 -12.00
C LEU A 246 1.35 -0.69 -12.63
N TRP A 247 0.41 0.24 -12.79
CA TRP A 247 0.59 1.54 -13.44
C TRP A 247 0.30 2.74 -12.52
N SER A 248 -0.21 2.50 -11.30
CA SER A 248 -0.44 3.56 -10.32
C SER A 248 0.86 4.12 -9.75
N LEU A 249 1.00 5.45 -9.81
CA LEU A 249 2.10 6.20 -9.20
C LEU A 249 2.01 6.24 -7.68
N GLU A 250 0.84 6.01 -7.08
CA GLU A 250 0.66 6.00 -5.61
C GLU A 250 1.47 4.87 -4.95
N VAL A 251 1.72 3.78 -5.69
CA VAL A 251 2.56 2.65 -5.26
C VAL A 251 4.06 2.99 -5.31
N ILE A 252 4.45 4.23 -5.62
CA ILE A 252 5.85 4.69 -5.62
C ILE A 252 6.26 5.27 -4.26
N GLY A 253 5.33 5.38 -3.30
CA GLY A 253 5.66 5.82 -1.94
C GLY A 253 5.71 7.33 -1.77
N ILE A 254 5.03 8.06 -2.64
CA ILE A 254 4.79 9.50 -2.49
C ILE A 254 3.62 9.69 -1.49
N GLU A 255 3.86 9.34 -0.22
CA GLU A 255 2.99 9.71 0.90
C GLU A 255 3.68 10.83 1.68
N PRO A 256 2.97 11.92 2.05
CA PRO A 256 3.55 13.00 2.85
C PRO A 256 4.15 12.46 4.17
N PRO A 257 5.31 12.97 4.64
CA PRO A 257 5.98 12.51 5.87
C PRO A 257 5.04 12.47 7.09
N THR A 258 4.14 13.45 7.19
CA THR A 258 3.14 13.56 8.25
C THR A 258 2.21 12.34 8.36
N LYS A 259 1.77 11.75 7.23
CA LYS A 259 0.93 10.54 7.24
C LYS A 259 1.70 9.29 7.67
N ARG A 260 3.02 9.26 7.44
CA ARG A 260 3.88 8.14 7.84
C ARG A 260 4.11 8.13 9.35
N GLU A 261 4.35 9.30 9.93
CA GLU A 261 4.52 9.49 11.37
C GLU A 261 3.24 9.16 12.17
N ASP A 262 2.08 9.63 11.71
CA ASP A 262 0.77 9.33 12.33
C ASP A 262 0.47 7.83 12.35
N LYS A 263 0.81 7.13 11.25
CA LYS A 263 0.62 5.68 11.13
C LYS A 263 1.58 4.90 12.03
N GLU A 264 2.83 5.33 12.16
CA GLU A 264 3.80 4.72 13.07
C GLU A 264 3.40 4.91 14.54
N ALA A 265 2.89 6.09 14.90
CA ALA A 265 2.35 6.35 16.24
C ALA A 265 1.17 5.41 16.57
N LEU A 266 0.19 5.30 15.66
CA LEU A 266 -0.95 4.40 15.83
C LEU A 266 -0.51 2.92 15.95
N ASN A 267 0.48 2.50 15.16
CA ASN A 267 1.02 1.15 15.23
C ASN A 267 1.66 0.86 16.59
N ASN A 268 2.42 1.81 17.12
CA ASN A 268 3.05 1.69 18.43
C ASN A 268 2.01 1.62 19.56
N ASP A 269 0.93 2.39 19.47
CA ASP A 269 -0.15 2.35 20.45
C ASP A 269 -0.91 1.02 20.42
N LEU A 270 -1.18 0.46 19.23
CA LEU A 270 -1.76 -0.88 19.10
C LEU A 270 -0.85 -1.97 19.69
N ILE A 271 0.46 -1.88 19.48
CA ILE A 271 1.43 -2.81 20.08
C ILE A 271 1.41 -2.70 21.61
N LYS A 272 1.41 -1.49 22.16
CA LYS A 272 1.36 -1.25 23.62
C LYS A 272 0.07 -1.77 24.23
N GLU A 273 -1.07 -1.46 23.63
CA GLU A 273 -2.38 -1.94 24.10
C GLU A 273 -2.42 -3.48 24.10
N PHE A 274 -1.89 -4.09 23.04
CA PHE A 274 -1.82 -5.53 22.96
C PHE A 274 -0.93 -6.15 24.05
N LYS A 275 0.29 -5.64 24.23
CA LYS A 275 1.21 -6.09 25.29
C LYS A 275 0.55 -5.98 26.67
N ARG A 276 -0.23 -4.92 26.91
CA ARG A 276 -1.02 -4.74 28.15
C ARG A 276 -2.16 -5.75 28.29
N SER A 277 -2.80 -6.15 27.19
CA SER A 277 -3.93 -7.08 27.19
C SER A 277 -3.52 -8.55 27.35
N ALA A 278 -2.25 -8.87 27.12
CA ALA A 278 -1.70 -10.20 27.20
C ALA A 278 -1.61 -10.69 28.66
N VAL A 279 -1.98 -11.94 28.91
CA VAL A 279 -1.97 -12.55 30.24
C VAL A 279 -1.03 -13.74 30.24
N LYS A 280 -0.23 -13.91 31.29
CA LYS A 280 0.57 -15.13 31.47
C LYS A 280 -0.24 -16.19 32.19
N ASP A 281 -0.17 -17.41 31.71
CA ASP A 281 -0.71 -18.57 32.43
C ASP A 281 0.25 -19.03 33.55
N PRO A 282 -0.14 -20.02 34.37
CA PRO A 282 0.71 -20.55 35.44
C PRO A 282 2.04 -21.14 34.96
N ASP A 283 2.10 -21.60 33.71
CA ASP A 283 3.29 -22.18 33.09
C ASP A 283 4.18 -21.11 32.42
N GLY A 284 3.85 -19.82 32.56
CA GLY A 284 4.59 -18.69 32.02
C GLY A 284 4.32 -18.38 30.54
N ARG A 285 3.35 -19.06 29.92
CA ARG A 285 3.00 -18.88 28.52
C ARG A 285 2.06 -17.69 28.32
N ILE A 286 2.26 -16.97 27.22
CA ILE A 286 1.47 -15.78 26.90
C ILE A 286 0.14 -16.17 26.23
N GLN A 287 -0.97 -15.66 26.79
CA GLN A 287 -2.31 -15.74 26.24
C GLN A 287 -2.75 -14.39 25.69
N VAL A 288 -3.13 -14.38 24.42
CA VAL A 288 -3.47 -13.18 23.67
C VAL A 288 -4.96 -12.94 23.62
N ALA A 289 -5.34 -11.66 23.61
CA ALA A 289 -6.70 -11.22 23.35
C ALA A 289 -6.95 -11.05 21.84
N LEU A 290 -8.17 -11.30 21.37
CA LEU A 290 -8.54 -10.92 20.01
C LEU A 290 -8.73 -9.39 19.92
N PRO A 291 -8.09 -8.71 18.96
CA PRO A 291 -8.12 -7.26 18.85
C PRO A 291 -9.42 -6.81 18.17
N TYR A 292 -10.53 -6.81 18.91
CA TYR A 292 -11.81 -6.36 18.38
C TYR A 292 -11.82 -4.87 18.06
N ASN A 293 -12.48 -4.49 16.97
CA ASN A 293 -12.56 -3.12 16.48
C ASN A 293 -13.84 -2.36 16.88
N GLY A 294 -14.59 -2.86 17.86
CA GLY A 294 -15.85 -2.28 18.32
C GLY A 294 -17.09 -2.85 17.60
N ARG A 295 -16.91 -3.47 16.43
CA ARG A 295 -18.00 -4.05 15.62
C ARG A 295 -18.37 -5.48 16.02
N GLN A 296 -17.70 -6.06 17.01
CA GLN A 296 -18.00 -7.41 17.49
C GLN A 296 -19.42 -7.56 18.05
N LYS A 297 -20.06 -6.45 18.43
CA LYS A 297 -21.47 -6.43 18.86
C LYS A 297 -22.45 -6.72 17.71
N GLU A 298 -22.02 -6.45 16.48
CA GLU A 298 -22.78 -6.70 15.24
C GLU A 298 -22.43 -8.05 14.60
N LEU A 299 -21.52 -8.82 15.22
CA LEU A 299 -21.07 -10.11 14.70
C LEU A 299 -22.19 -11.15 14.84
N GLY A 300 -22.83 -11.48 13.73
CA GLY A 300 -23.87 -12.52 13.67
C GLY A 300 -23.31 -13.94 13.72
N ASN A 301 -24.12 -14.89 14.18
CA ASN A 301 -23.76 -16.30 14.18
C ASN A 301 -23.74 -16.88 12.75
N ASN A 302 -22.59 -17.45 12.33
CA ASN A 302 -22.36 -17.97 10.98
C ASN A 302 -22.56 -19.50 10.82
N LEU A 303 -23.19 -20.17 11.79
CA LEU A 303 -23.37 -21.64 11.81
C LEU A 303 -24.09 -22.17 10.56
N ALA A 304 -25.10 -21.47 10.07
CA ALA A 304 -25.85 -21.89 8.88
C ALA A 304 -24.95 -21.97 7.63
N VAL A 305 -24.02 -21.03 7.47
CA VAL A 305 -23.05 -21.04 6.36
C VAL A 305 -22.02 -22.14 6.58
N ALA A 306 -21.51 -22.30 7.81
CA ALA A 306 -20.56 -23.36 8.14
C ALA A 306 -21.14 -24.76 7.83
N LYS A 307 -22.42 -25.02 8.16
CA LYS A 307 -23.12 -26.27 7.81
C LYS A 307 -23.19 -26.50 6.30
N ARG A 308 -23.62 -25.49 5.53
CA ARG A 308 -23.66 -25.60 4.06
C ARG A 308 -22.28 -25.85 3.45
N ARG A 309 -21.25 -25.20 3.98
CA ARG A 309 -19.86 -25.36 3.54
C ARG A 309 -19.32 -26.74 3.89
N LEU A 310 -19.68 -27.29 5.06
CA LEU A 310 -19.35 -28.67 5.44
C LEU A 310 -20.00 -29.70 4.49
N VAL A 311 -21.29 -29.53 4.15
CA VAL A 311 -21.95 -30.38 3.15
C VAL A 311 -21.23 -30.32 1.81
N SER A 312 -20.88 -29.11 1.34
CA SER A 312 -20.12 -28.93 0.10
C SER A 312 -18.71 -29.53 0.19
N LEU A 313 -18.05 -29.46 1.34
CA LEU A 313 -16.72 -30.02 1.55
C LEU A 313 -16.75 -31.54 1.39
N LEU A 314 -17.70 -32.21 2.05
CA LEU A 314 -17.89 -33.66 1.96
C LEU A 314 -18.31 -34.10 0.55
N GLY A 315 -19.16 -33.31 -0.12
CA GLY A 315 -19.64 -33.63 -1.47
C GLY A 315 -18.66 -33.35 -2.60
N ARG A 316 -17.65 -32.48 -2.40
CA ARG A 316 -16.73 -32.05 -3.47
C ARG A 316 -15.26 -32.40 -3.25
N GLN A 317 -14.75 -32.24 -2.02
CA GLN A 317 -13.32 -32.41 -1.76
C GLN A 317 -13.01 -33.67 -0.93
N LEU A 318 -13.92 -34.11 -0.07
CA LEU A 318 -13.77 -35.27 0.81
C LEU A 318 -14.78 -36.38 0.48
N GLN A 319 -14.90 -36.70 -0.81
CA GLN A 319 -15.86 -37.70 -1.28
C GLN A 319 -15.49 -39.11 -0.78
N LYS A 320 -14.19 -39.43 -0.77
CA LYS A 320 -13.68 -40.74 -0.38
C LYS A 320 -13.64 -40.88 1.13
N LYS A 321 -13.83 -42.12 1.63
CA LYS A 321 -13.80 -42.42 3.07
C LYS A 321 -12.43 -42.14 3.65
N GLU A 322 -11.37 -42.47 2.91
CA GLU A 322 -9.98 -42.28 3.32
C GLU A 322 -9.63 -40.80 3.52
N ASP A 323 -10.16 -39.91 2.67
CA ASP A 323 -9.91 -38.46 2.79
C ASP A 323 -10.60 -37.87 4.02
N ARG A 324 -11.81 -38.35 4.36
CA ARG A 324 -12.53 -37.95 5.57
C ARG A 324 -11.84 -38.46 6.83
N GLU A 325 -11.34 -39.68 6.78
CA GLU A 325 -10.59 -40.27 7.89
C GLU A 325 -9.28 -39.51 8.11
N ALA A 326 -8.53 -39.22 7.05
CA ALA A 326 -7.31 -38.40 7.13
C ALA A 326 -7.59 -37.01 7.73
N TYR A 327 -8.70 -36.36 7.35
CA TYR A 327 -9.13 -35.11 7.96
C TYR A 327 -9.45 -35.27 9.45
N HIS A 328 -10.22 -36.30 9.81
CA HIS A 328 -10.61 -36.57 11.19
C HIS A 328 -9.38 -36.84 12.08
N GLN A 329 -8.41 -37.62 11.60
CA GLN A 329 -7.15 -37.87 12.31
C GLN A 329 -6.33 -36.59 12.55
N ILE A 330 -6.32 -35.65 11.60
CA ILE A 330 -5.67 -34.34 11.80
C ILE A 330 -6.34 -33.59 12.96
N LEU A 331 -7.69 -33.57 13.00
CA LEU A 331 -8.42 -32.92 14.09
C LEU A 331 -8.21 -33.61 15.44
N MET A 332 -8.21 -34.95 15.47
CA MET A 332 -7.94 -35.68 16.72
C MET A 332 -6.53 -35.41 17.23
N GLY A 333 -5.54 -35.30 16.34
CA GLY A 333 -4.19 -34.85 16.70
C GLY A 333 -4.17 -33.42 17.26
N GLN A 334 -4.92 -32.50 16.66
CA GLN A 334 -5.06 -31.12 17.17
C GLN A 334 -5.73 -31.09 18.54
N LEU A 335 -6.77 -31.90 18.75
CA LEU A 335 -7.48 -32.03 20.02
C LEU A 335 -6.56 -32.59 21.11
N ALA A 336 -5.83 -33.67 20.82
CA ALA A 336 -4.88 -34.28 21.75
C ALA A 336 -3.73 -33.32 22.13
N SER A 337 -3.30 -32.46 21.20
CA SER A 337 -2.29 -31.43 21.46
C SER A 337 -2.82 -30.15 22.12
N GLY A 338 -4.14 -30.08 22.36
CA GLY A 338 -4.79 -28.91 22.94
C GLY A 338 -4.79 -27.66 22.06
N ILE A 339 -4.70 -27.81 20.72
CA ILE A 339 -4.84 -26.71 19.74
C ILE A 339 -6.31 -26.31 19.57
N ILE A 340 -7.18 -27.31 19.65
CA ILE A 340 -8.63 -27.17 19.64
C ILE A 340 -9.21 -27.87 20.87
N GLU A 341 -10.42 -27.49 21.24
CA GLU A 341 -11.20 -28.14 22.29
C GLU A 341 -12.64 -28.37 21.80
N GLU A 342 -13.26 -29.45 22.27
CA GLU A 342 -14.67 -29.73 21.97
C GLU A 342 -15.57 -28.87 22.86
N VAL A 343 -16.56 -28.23 22.27
CA VAL A 343 -17.52 -27.37 22.99
C VAL A 343 -18.64 -28.24 23.55
N ILE A 344 -18.79 -28.23 24.87
CA ILE A 344 -19.86 -28.97 25.54
C ILE A 344 -21.21 -28.35 25.16
N PRO A 345 -22.17 -29.13 24.65
CA PRO A 345 -23.50 -28.63 24.31
C PRO A 345 -24.19 -28.00 25.53
N GLY A 346 -24.71 -26.78 25.37
CA GLY A 346 -25.42 -26.07 26.43
C GLY A 346 -24.55 -25.17 27.31
N THR A 347 -23.22 -25.17 27.13
CA THR A 347 -22.35 -24.19 27.78
C THR A 347 -22.61 -22.80 27.18
N PRO A 348 -23.02 -21.80 27.99
CA PRO A 348 -23.20 -20.44 27.51
C PRO A 348 -21.85 -19.86 27.10
N ALA A 349 -21.81 -19.16 25.96
CA ALA A 349 -20.61 -18.49 25.52
C ALA A 349 -20.29 -17.28 26.39
N ASP A 350 -19.01 -17.06 26.63
CA ASP A 350 -18.50 -15.84 27.24
C ASP A 350 -18.03 -14.90 26.11
N GLY A 351 -18.97 -14.14 25.54
CA GLY A 351 -18.71 -13.17 24.46
C GLY A 351 -19.29 -13.56 23.09
N PRO A 352 -18.80 -12.93 21.99
CA PRO A 352 -19.29 -13.19 20.64
C PRO A 352 -19.04 -14.64 20.18
N GLU A 353 -20.03 -15.24 19.53
CA GLU A 353 -19.94 -16.58 18.96
C GLU A 353 -19.85 -16.55 17.44
N TYR A 354 -18.86 -17.24 16.87
CA TYR A 354 -18.71 -17.31 15.42
C TYR A 354 -18.22 -18.66 14.92
N TYR A 355 -18.88 -19.20 13.90
CA TYR A 355 -18.55 -20.47 13.27
C TYR A 355 -17.82 -20.24 11.96
N ILE A 356 -16.53 -20.53 11.95
CA ILE A 356 -15.64 -20.37 10.80
C ILE A 356 -15.82 -21.58 9.87
N PRO A 357 -16.26 -21.39 8.63
CA PRO A 357 -16.28 -22.45 7.63
C PRO A 357 -14.85 -22.87 7.28
N HIS A 358 -14.70 -24.11 6.84
CA HIS A 358 -13.40 -24.65 6.47
C HIS A 358 -13.43 -25.40 5.15
N ARG A 359 -12.25 -25.53 4.55
CA ARG A 359 -12.02 -26.24 3.30
C ARG A 359 -10.69 -26.98 3.34
N VAL A 360 -10.49 -27.87 2.38
CA VAL A 360 -9.26 -28.62 2.25
C VAL A 360 -8.44 -28.14 1.07
N VAL A 361 -7.12 -28.06 1.28
CA VAL A 361 -6.13 -27.87 0.22
C VAL A 361 -5.23 -29.11 0.21
N ILE A 362 -5.19 -29.78 -0.94
CA ILE A 362 -4.32 -30.94 -1.15
C ILE A 362 -3.02 -30.45 -1.78
N LYS A 363 -1.91 -30.62 -1.07
CA LYS A 363 -0.56 -30.36 -1.58
C LYS A 363 0.16 -31.69 -1.71
N GLN A 364 0.11 -32.30 -2.90
CA GLN A 364 0.74 -33.60 -3.16
C GLN A 364 2.26 -33.57 -2.89
N GLU A 365 2.90 -32.42 -3.09
CA GLU A 365 4.33 -32.16 -2.85
C GLU A 365 4.68 -31.90 -1.36
N SER A 366 3.70 -31.85 -0.46
CA SER A 366 3.96 -31.57 0.96
C SER A 366 4.52 -32.81 1.66
N LEU A 367 5.72 -32.69 2.24
CA LEU A 367 6.41 -33.77 2.95
C LEU A 367 5.70 -34.21 4.25
N THR A 368 5.11 -33.26 4.98
CA THR A 368 4.53 -33.51 6.32
C THR A 368 3.07 -33.92 6.29
N THR A 369 2.21 -33.22 5.54
CA THR A 369 0.79 -33.58 5.40
C THR A 369 0.26 -33.19 4.03
N LYS A 370 -0.19 -34.18 3.26
CA LYS A 370 -0.78 -33.97 1.92
C LYS A 370 -2.10 -33.20 1.99
N LEU A 371 -2.84 -33.34 3.09
CA LEU A 371 -4.12 -32.67 3.35
C LEU A 371 -3.92 -31.54 4.36
N ARG A 372 -4.33 -30.31 4.01
CA ARG A 372 -4.32 -29.16 4.93
C ARG A 372 -5.72 -28.59 5.10
N ILE A 373 -6.09 -28.34 6.36
CA ILE A 373 -7.35 -27.68 6.74
C ILE A 373 -7.13 -26.17 6.67
N VAL A 374 -7.99 -25.46 5.94
CA VAL A 374 -7.95 -24.01 5.78
C VAL A 374 -9.27 -23.42 6.24
N LEU A 375 -9.21 -22.51 7.19
CA LEU A 375 -10.36 -21.77 7.72
C LEU A 375 -10.63 -20.53 6.88
N ASP A 376 -11.91 -20.16 6.77
CA ASP A 376 -12.41 -19.04 5.98
C ASP A 376 -13.10 -18.02 6.89
N ALA A 377 -12.30 -17.30 7.70
CA ALA A 377 -12.81 -16.31 8.65
C ALA A 377 -13.36 -15.04 8.00
N SER A 378 -13.27 -14.93 6.67
CA SER A 378 -13.90 -13.85 5.87
C SER A 378 -15.29 -14.23 5.36
N SER A 379 -15.70 -15.50 5.48
CA SER A 379 -17.00 -15.97 5.04
C SER A 379 -18.08 -15.52 6.01
N HIS A 380 -19.15 -14.91 5.49
CA HIS A 380 -20.30 -14.39 6.23
C HIS A 380 -21.61 -14.62 5.44
N MET A 381 -22.76 -14.50 6.11
CA MET A 381 -24.07 -14.43 5.45
C MET A 381 -24.26 -13.09 4.74
N LYS A 382 -25.17 -13.03 3.75
CA LYS A 382 -25.50 -11.77 3.06
C LYS A 382 -25.92 -10.70 4.09
N ASN A 383 -25.33 -9.51 3.99
CA ASN A 383 -25.55 -8.37 4.88
C ASN A 383 -25.17 -8.61 6.35
N GLN A 384 -24.26 -9.53 6.64
CA GLN A 384 -23.69 -9.77 7.97
C GLN A 384 -22.19 -9.53 7.95
N LEU A 385 -21.58 -9.31 9.11
CA LEU A 385 -20.13 -9.17 9.24
C LEU A 385 -19.45 -10.53 9.36
N SER A 386 -18.24 -10.63 8.81
CA SER A 386 -17.35 -11.74 9.10
C SER A 386 -16.50 -11.49 10.34
N LEU A 387 -15.91 -12.54 10.90
CA LEU A 387 -14.96 -12.40 12.01
C LEU A 387 -13.83 -11.42 11.65
N ASN A 388 -13.29 -11.52 10.44
CA ASN A 388 -12.21 -10.63 9.98
C ASN A 388 -12.65 -9.16 9.87
N ASP A 389 -13.94 -8.86 9.67
CA ASP A 389 -14.47 -7.48 9.62
C ASP A 389 -14.58 -6.83 11.02
N CYS A 390 -14.60 -7.67 12.06
CA CYS A 390 -14.72 -7.27 13.46
C CYS A 390 -13.37 -7.22 14.19
N LEU A 391 -12.27 -7.57 13.52
CA LEU A 391 -10.92 -7.61 14.09
C LEU A 391 -10.02 -6.56 13.43
N TYR A 392 -9.17 -5.92 14.23
CA TYR A 392 -8.05 -5.17 13.69
C TYR A 392 -6.99 -6.16 13.15
N PRO A 393 -6.57 -6.06 11.88
CA PRO A 393 -5.52 -6.92 11.34
C PRO A 393 -4.16 -6.68 12.03
N GLY A 394 -3.99 -5.51 12.65
CA GLY A 394 -2.75 -5.04 13.24
C GLY A 394 -1.74 -4.55 12.18
N PRO A 395 -0.73 -3.77 12.58
CA PRO A 395 0.37 -3.40 11.70
C PRO A 395 1.16 -4.61 11.21
N SER A 396 1.74 -4.48 10.01
CA SER A 396 2.76 -5.41 9.56
C SER A 396 4.05 -5.15 10.34
N ILE A 397 4.29 -5.93 11.39
CA ILE A 397 5.57 -5.99 12.12
C ILE A 397 6.56 -6.96 11.44
N LEU A 398 6.12 -7.62 10.37
CA LEU A 398 6.96 -8.55 9.62
C LEU A 398 8.12 -7.80 8.96
N GLN A 399 9.31 -8.38 9.07
CA GLN A 399 10.49 -7.88 8.40
C GLN A 399 10.31 -7.90 6.88
N SER A 400 11.02 -6.99 6.21
CA SER A 400 11.01 -6.91 4.75
C SER A 400 11.53 -8.19 4.13
N ILE A 401 10.67 -8.89 3.36
CA ILE A 401 11.07 -10.08 2.60
C ILE A 401 12.26 -9.77 1.70
N LEU A 402 12.20 -8.62 1.01
CA LEU A 402 13.27 -8.16 0.15
C LEU A 402 14.56 -7.97 0.95
N GLY A 403 14.48 -7.35 2.12
CA GLY A 403 15.64 -7.13 2.97
C GLY A 403 16.31 -8.42 3.40
N ILE A 404 15.54 -9.40 3.87
CA ILE A 404 16.08 -10.70 4.25
C ILE A 404 16.71 -11.42 3.05
N LEU A 405 16.08 -11.38 1.87
CA LEU A 405 16.64 -11.97 0.64
C LEU A 405 17.94 -11.27 0.19
N LEU A 406 18.06 -9.97 0.38
CA LEU A 406 19.28 -9.22 0.08
C LEU A 406 20.39 -9.59 1.08
N ARG A 407 20.11 -9.57 2.38
CA ARG A 407 21.05 -9.94 3.44
C ARG A 407 21.51 -11.39 3.32
N SER A 408 20.62 -12.31 2.94
CA SER A 408 20.95 -13.72 2.73
C SER A 408 22.01 -13.93 1.65
N ARG A 409 22.30 -12.95 0.80
CA ARG A 409 23.29 -13.03 -0.29
C ARG A 409 24.66 -12.44 0.07
N LEU A 410 24.78 -11.71 1.18
CA LEU A 410 26.04 -11.03 1.52
C LEU A 410 27.07 -11.99 2.12
N PRO A 411 26.82 -12.68 3.26
CA PRO A 411 27.89 -13.35 3.99
C PRO A 411 28.20 -14.75 3.45
N LYS A 412 29.36 -15.31 3.83
CA LYS A 412 29.83 -16.64 3.42
C LYS A 412 28.86 -17.75 3.80
N PHE A 413 28.27 -17.65 4.99
CA PHE A 413 27.40 -18.68 5.52
C PHE A 413 25.99 -18.17 5.75
N LEU A 414 25.03 -19.01 5.38
CA LEU A 414 23.60 -18.85 5.63
C LEU A 414 23.11 -20.06 6.40
N MET A 415 22.32 -19.81 7.44
CA MET A 415 21.58 -20.81 8.19
C MET A 415 20.11 -20.43 8.20
N THR A 416 19.22 -21.36 7.88
CA THR A 416 17.78 -21.16 7.94
C THR A 416 17.13 -22.18 8.86
N ALA A 417 16.04 -21.80 9.53
CA ALA A 417 15.28 -22.69 10.39
C ALA A 417 13.79 -22.34 10.39
N ASP A 418 12.94 -23.31 10.74
CA ASP A 418 11.49 -23.22 10.82
C ASP A 418 11.02 -23.29 12.29
N ILE A 419 10.16 -22.36 12.69
CA ILE A 419 9.45 -22.41 13.97
C ILE A 419 8.25 -23.33 13.79
N GLU A 420 8.34 -24.51 14.42
CA GLU A 420 7.30 -25.52 14.34
C GLU A 420 5.94 -24.96 14.76
N LYS A 421 4.99 -24.91 13.80
CA LYS A 421 3.60 -24.54 14.05
C LYS A 421 3.49 -23.22 14.83
N ALA A 422 4.28 -22.21 14.48
CA ALA A 422 4.41 -20.94 15.20
C ALA A 422 3.07 -20.33 15.69
N PHE A 423 2.06 -20.26 14.81
CA PHE A 423 0.73 -19.78 15.18
C PHE A 423 0.07 -20.61 16.29
N HIS A 424 0.19 -21.93 16.24
CA HIS A 424 -0.37 -22.82 17.26
C HIS A 424 0.40 -22.80 18.59
N ALA A 425 1.59 -22.18 18.64
CA ALA A 425 2.29 -21.95 19.91
C ALA A 425 1.65 -20.82 20.73
N VAL A 426 0.94 -19.89 20.06
CA VAL A 426 0.30 -18.74 20.70
C VAL A 426 -1.09 -19.10 21.19
N MET A 427 -1.33 -18.87 22.49
CA MET A 427 -2.61 -19.18 23.14
C MET A 427 -3.59 -18.04 23.03
N VAL A 428 -4.87 -18.35 22.90
CA VAL A 428 -5.95 -17.36 22.97
C VAL A 428 -6.66 -17.45 24.32
N GLN A 429 -6.90 -16.32 24.96
CA GLN A 429 -7.62 -16.26 26.23
C GLN A 429 -9.04 -16.84 26.07
N GLU A 430 -9.53 -17.51 27.11
CA GLU A 430 -10.76 -18.31 27.06
C GLU A 430 -11.98 -17.54 26.54
N LYS A 431 -12.20 -16.31 27.03
CA LYS A 431 -13.28 -15.38 26.63
C LYS A 431 -13.33 -14.98 25.16
N PHE A 432 -12.32 -15.34 24.37
CA PHE A 432 -12.28 -15.05 22.93
C PHE A 432 -12.39 -16.30 22.05
N ARG A 433 -12.30 -17.50 22.63
CA ARG A 433 -12.26 -18.75 21.87
C ARG A 433 -13.56 -19.05 21.14
N ASP A 434 -14.68 -18.59 21.68
CA ASP A 434 -16.01 -18.80 21.09
C ASP A 434 -16.23 -18.05 19.76
N ALA A 435 -15.42 -17.04 19.47
CA ALA A 435 -15.38 -16.38 18.16
C ALA A 435 -14.61 -17.20 17.10
N MET A 436 -14.03 -18.34 17.47
CA MET A 436 -13.26 -19.21 16.57
C MET A 436 -13.79 -20.65 16.59
N LYS A 437 -15.12 -20.81 16.66
CA LYS A 437 -15.76 -22.12 16.56
C LYS A 437 -15.71 -22.65 15.13
N PHE A 438 -15.78 -23.96 15.00
CA PHE A 438 -16.05 -24.64 13.74
C PHE A 438 -16.74 -25.97 14.03
N ILE A 439 -17.28 -26.60 12.99
CA ILE A 439 -18.00 -27.86 13.11
C ILE A 439 -17.31 -28.99 12.35
N TRP A 440 -17.37 -30.21 12.89
CA TRP A 440 -16.94 -31.42 12.20
C TRP A 440 -17.84 -32.61 12.54
N LEU A 441 -17.61 -33.75 11.90
CA LEU A 441 -18.35 -34.99 12.11
C LEU A 441 -17.80 -35.74 13.33
N LYS A 442 -18.70 -36.26 14.18
CA LYS A 442 -18.34 -37.18 15.29
C LYS A 442 -17.80 -38.49 14.72
N ASN A 443 -18.53 -39.06 13.76
CA ASN A 443 -18.14 -40.22 12.98
C ASN A 443 -17.97 -39.84 11.50
N PRO A 444 -16.74 -39.88 10.93
CA PRO A 444 -16.49 -39.50 9.54
C PRO A 444 -17.18 -40.42 8.52
N GLU A 445 -17.51 -41.66 8.89
CA GLU A 445 -18.15 -42.63 8.00
C GLU A 445 -19.62 -42.31 7.71
N GLU A 446 -20.32 -41.76 8.70
CA GLU A 446 -21.76 -41.50 8.61
C GLU A 446 -22.12 -40.27 7.77
N GLY A 447 -21.11 -39.48 7.38
CA GLY A 447 -21.30 -38.26 6.60
C GLY A 447 -22.11 -37.20 7.36
N PHE A 448 -22.69 -36.25 6.62
CA PHE A 448 -23.43 -35.15 7.22
C PHE A 448 -24.80 -35.61 7.73
N LYS A 449 -24.99 -35.57 9.06
CA LYS A 449 -26.28 -35.70 9.75
C LYS A 449 -26.27 -34.76 10.95
N GLU A 450 -27.41 -34.16 11.30
CA GLU A 450 -27.48 -33.18 12.40
C GLU A 450 -27.03 -33.74 13.75
N ASN A 451 -27.34 -35.01 14.05
CA ASN A 451 -26.88 -35.68 15.27
C ASN A 451 -25.39 -36.10 15.24
N ASN A 452 -24.78 -36.13 14.06
CA ASN A 452 -23.38 -36.48 13.82
C ASN A 452 -22.45 -35.25 13.80
N ILE A 453 -22.93 -34.05 14.14
CA ILE A 453 -22.09 -32.85 14.20
C ILE A 453 -21.58 -32.62 15.62
N ALA A 454 -20.28 -32.38 15.73
CA ALA A 454 -19.62 -31.85 16.93
C ALA A 454 -19.13 -30.42 16.66
N THR A 455 -19.13 -29.60 17.71
CA THR A 455 -18.59 -28.23 17.66
C THR A 455 -17.25 -28.21 18.37
N TYR A 456 -16.26 -27.63 17.71
CA TYR A 456 -14.93 -27.40 18.25
C TYR A 456 -14.64 -25.90 18.26
N ARG A 457 -13.73 -25.46 19.13
CA ARG A 457 -13.19 -24.09 19.12
C ARG A 457 -11.68 -24.11 19.25
N PHE A 458 -11.02 -23.11 18.68
CA PHE A 458 -9.57 -22.96 18.79
C PHE A 458 -9.18 -22.36 20.14
N SER A 459 -8.21 -22.99 20.81
CA SER A 459 -7.54 -22.46 22.01
C SER A 459 -6.18 -21.81 21.68
N ARG A 460 -5.71 -22.00 20.45
CA ARG A 460 -4.47 -21.44 19.87
C ARG A 460 -4.80 -20.64 18.62
N LEU A 461 -3.90 -19.76 18.16
CA LEU A 461 -4.19 -18.94 16.98
C LEU A 461 -4.39 -19.81 15.72
N PRO A 462 -5.56 -19.73 15.07
CA PRO A 462 -5.77 -20.41 13.80
C PRO A 462 -5.13 -19.66 12.63
N PHE A 463 -4.80 -20.41 11.58
CA PHE A 463 -4.52 -19.86 10.25
C PHE A 463 -5.81 -19.34 9.58
N GLY A 464 -5.74 -18.20 8.91
CA GLY A 464 -6.86 -17.64 8.13
C GLY A 464 -7.63 -16.50 8.80
N VAL A 465 -7.33 -16.20 10.06
CA VAL A 465 -7.80 -14.98 10.76
C VAL A 465 -6.83 -13.83 10.48
N THR A 466 -7.34 -12.65 10.15
CA THR A 466 -6.54 -11.49 9.68
C THR A 466 -5.51 -11.01 10.69
N CYS A 467 -5.80 -11.07 11.99
CA CYS A 467 -4.89 -10.61 13.04
C CYS A 467 -3.82 -11.63 13.44
N SER A 468 -3.93 -12.91 13.05
CA SER A 468 -3.02 -13.97 13.52
C SER A 468 -1.52 -13.66 13.30
N PRO A 469 -1.07 -13.12 12.14
CA PRO A 469 0.34 -12.80 11.93
C PRO A 469 0.86 -11.70 12.87
N PHE A 470 0.05 -10.66 13.08
CA PHE A 470 0.38 -9.59 14.02
C PHE A 470 0.46 -10.12 15.45
N LEU A 471 -0.52 -10.92 15.87
CA LEU A 471 -0.56 -11.50 17.21
C LEU A 471 0.66 -12.39 17.48
N LEU A 472 1.06 -13.22 16.50
CA LEU A 472 2.30 -14.01 16.59
C LEU A 472 3.53 -13.11 16.77
N ALA A 473 3.67 -12.08 15.93
CA ALA A 473 4.81 -11.18 15.97
C ALA A 473 4.90 -10.44 17.31
N VAL A 474 3.78 -9.90 17.82
CA VAL A 474 3.81 -9.19 19.11
C VAL A 474 4.02 -10.15 20.28
N THR A 475 3.52 -11.38 20.21
CA THR A 475 3.84 -12.40 21.24
C THR A 475 5.33 -12.68 21.29
N ILE A 476 5.99 -12.87 20.14
CA ILE A 476 7.45 -13.05 20.08
C ILE A 476 8.16 -11.83 20.65
N LEU A 477 7.80 -10.62 20.23
CA LEU A 477 8.35 -9.38 20.79
C LEU A 477 8.21 -9.30 22.31
N THR A 478 7.05 -9.69 22.82
CA THR A 478 6.78 -9.66 24.26
C THR A 478 7.69 -10.63 25.01
N TYR A 479 7.97 -11.81 24.46
CA TYR A 479 8.93 -12.73 25.06
C TYR A 479 10.36 -12.18 25.02
N LEU A 480 10.78 -11.59 23.90
CA LEU A 480 12.11 -11.00 23.77
C LEU A 480 12.34 -9.83 24.73
N ASP A 481 11.31 -9.02 24.99
CA ASP A 481 11.37 -7.93 25.97
C ASP A 481 11.49 -8.43 27.42
N LEU A 482 10.99 -9.64 27.70
CA LEU A 482 11.02 -10.25 29.04
C LEU A 482 12.38 -10.89 29.36
N ASP A 483 13.15 -11.25 28.34
CA ASP A 483 14.44 -11.94 28.46
C ASP A 483 15.49 -11.18 27.63
N LEU A 484 15.98 -10.07 28.16
CA LEU A 484 16.89 -9.17 27.46
C LEU A 484 18.23 -9.86 27.14
N ASP A 485 18.51 -10.07 25.86
CA ASP A 485 19.78 -10.52 25.30
C ASP A 485 20.07 -9.71 24.02
N ASP A 486 21.31 -9.30 23.81
CA ASP A 486 21.73 -8.57 22.59
C ASP A 486 21.41 -9.34 21.30
N PHE A 487 21.29 -10.67 21.37
CA PHE A 487 20.90 -11.52 20.24
C PHE A 487 19.43 -11.31 19.82
N ASN A 488 18.57 -10.80 20.69
CA ASN A 488 17.14 -10.65 20.40
C ASN A 488 16.88 -9.71 19.23
N GLU A 489 17.66 -8.63 19.11
CA GLU A 489 17.57 -7.71 17.97
C GLU A 489 17.93 -8.44 16.67
N ARG A 490 19.05 -9.18 16.66
CA ARG A 490 19.47 -10.00 15.52
C ARG A 490 18.45 -11.09 15.18
N PHE A 491 17.81 -11.71 16.17
CA PHE A 491 16.75 -12.69 15.96
C PHE A 491 15.54 -12.04 15.28
N LEU A 492 15.11 -10.88 15.77
CA LEU A 492 13.94 -10.16 15.27
C LEU A 492 14.14 -9.63 13.84
N GLU A 493 15.31 -9.09 13.51
CA GLU A 493 15.66 -8.59 12.17
C GLU A 493 15.64 -9.69 11.10
N ASN A 494 15.77 -10.94 11.53
CA ASN A 494 15.91 -12.11 10.66
C ASN A 494 14.74 -13.09 10.75
N LEU A 495 13.71 -12.74 11.52
CA LEU A 495 12.47 -13.49 11.64
C LEU A 495 11.48 -13.03 10.57
N TYR A 496 10.96 -13.99 9.81
CA TYR A 496 9.85 -13.78 8.90
C TYR A 496 8.75 -14.81 9.17
N VAL A 497 7.73 -14.40 9.93
CA VAL A 497 6.61 -15.25 10.36
C VAL A 497 7.10 -16.48 11.13
N ASP A 498 7.28 -17.60 10.44
CA ASP A 498 7.74 -18.89 10.95
C ASP A 498 9.18 -19.23 10.55
N ASN A 499 9.80 -18.49 9.63
CA ASN A 499 11.17 -18.74 9.18
C ASN A 499 12.17 -17.80 9.85
N VAL A 500 13.32 -18.32 10.25
CA VAL A 500 14.44 -17.54 10.82
C VAL A 500 15.69 -17.76 9.98
N MET A 501 16.42 -16.69 9.66
CA MET A 501 17.56 -16.73 8.74
C MET A 501 18.80 -16.03 9.32
N PHE A 502 19.82 -16.78 9.70
CA PHE A 502 21.06 -16.20 10.21
C PHE A 502 22.15 -16.22 9.15
N THR A 503 22.88 -15.11 9.03
CA THR A 503 24.03 -15.01 8.14
C THR A 503 25.29 -14.66 8.92
N SER A 504 26.42 -15.24 8.52
CA SER A 504 27.72 -14.93 9.14
C SER A 504 28.89 -15.20 8.20
N ASN A 505 30.03 -14.56 8.49
CA ASN A 505 31.33 -14.88 7.88
C ASN A 505 32.19 -15.78 8.78
N SER A 506 31.72 -16.13 9.98
CA SER A 506 32.41 -16.99 10.95
C SER A 506 31.58 -18.22 11.29
N GLU A 507 32.21 -19.39 11.28
CA GLU A 507 31.56 -20.65 11.67
C GLU A 507 31.16 -20.65 13.15
N GLU A 508 31.98 -20.02 14.01
CA GLU A 508 31.74 -19.91 15.44
C GLU A 508 30.50 -19.05 15.73
N ASP A 509 30.42 -17.87 15.12
CA ASP A 509 29.26 -16.98 15.24
C ASP A 509 27.98 -17.65 14.71
N LEU A 510 28.07 -18.38 13.60
CA LEU A 510 26.93 -19.10 13.06
C LEU A 510 26.45 -20.23 14.00
N MET A 511 27.36 -20.93 14.67
CA MET A 511 27.02 -21.92 15.69
C MET A 511 26.44 -21.26 16.96
N ASN A 512 26.93 -20.08 17.32
CA ASN A 512 26.33 -19.27 18.39
C ASN A 512 24.90 -18.85 18.03
N CYS A 513 24.63 -18.50 16.78
CA CYS A 513 23.27 -18.21 16.31
C CYS A 513 22.34 -19.41 16.48
N TYR A 514 22.78 -20.62 16.11
CA TYR A 514 22.02 -21.85 16.38
C TYR A 514 21.69 -22.00 17.87
N THR A 515 22.71 -21.92 18.72
CA THR A 515 22.57 -22.19 20.16
C THR A 515 21.67 -21.16 20.85
N LYS A 516 21.91 -19.87 20.57
CA LYS A 516 21.09 -18.78 21.12
C LYS A 516 19.66 -18.83 20.60
N SER A 517 19.45 -18.96 19.28
CA SER A 517 18.10 -19.00 18.70
C SER A 517 17.26 -20.17 19.22
N LYS A 518 17.88 -21.35 19.41
CA LYS A 518 17.21 -22.49 20.02
C LYS A 518 16.80 -22.19 21.46
N SER A 519 17.72 -21.67 22.28
CA SER A 519 17.42 -21.29 23.66
C SER A 519 16.33 -20.21 23.75
N THR A 520 16.40 -19.17 22.92
CA THR A 520 15.38 -18.12 22.85
C THR A 520 14.01 -18.71 22.49
N CYS A 521 13.92 -19.56 21.47
CA CYS A 521 12.66 -20.21 21.11
C CYS A 521 12.13 -21.14 22.21
N ASP A 522 12.99 -21.91 22.88
CA ASP A 522 12.60 -22.80 23.97
C ASP A 522 11.99 -21.99 25.14
N LYS A 523 12.54 -20.82 25.47
CA LYS A 523 11.97 -19.88 26.46
C LYS A 523 10.61 -19.31 26.02
N MET A 524 10.37 -19.20 24.72
CA MET A 524 9.07 -18.82 24.14
C MET A 524 8.08 -19.99 24.04
N HIS A 525 8.48 -21.19 24.48
CA HIS A 525 7.74 -22.44 24.28
C HIS A 525 7.49 -22.76 22.80
N MET A 526 8.43 -22.37 21.95
CA MET A 526 8.44 -22.61 20.50
C MET A 526 9.61 -23.53 20.14
N ASN A 527 9.40 -24.46 19.22
CA ASN A 527 10.45 -25.38 18.78
C ASN A 527 11.02 -24.94 17.42
N LEU A 528 12.27 -24.51 17.41
CA LEU A 528 13.00 -24.18 16.18
C LEU A 528 13.65 -25.45 15.60
N ARG A 529 13.37 -25.78 14.34
CA ARG A 529 13.79 -27.04 13.71
C ARG A 529 14.10 -26.87 12.22
N GLU A 530 14.36 -27.99 11.53
CA GLU A 530 14.68 -28.03 10.10
C GLU A 530 15.86 -27.12 9.72
N PHE A 531 16.86 -27.04 10.58
CA PHE A 531 18.04 -26.23 10.35
C PHE A 531 18.77 -26.68 9.08
N MET A 532 18.90 -25.76 8.13
CA MET A 532 19.69 -25.90 6.91
C MET A 532 20.85 -24.93 6.95
N CYS A 533 22.01 -25.35 6.45
CA CYS A 533 23.23 -24.53 6.48
C CYS A 533 24.12 -24.91 5.29
N ASN A 534 24.74 -23.92 4.64
CA ASN A 534 25.71 -24.16 3.56
C ASN A 534 27.13 -24.50 4.06
N ASN A 535 27.37 -24.49 5.38
CA ASN A 535 28.64 -24.91 5.95
C ASN A 535 28.53 -26.33 6.54
N GLY A 536 29.30 -27.27 5.98
CA GLY A 536 29.29 -28.67 6.41
C GLY A 536 29.75 -28.89 7.85
N VAL A 537 30.69 -28.09 8.35
CA VAL A 537 31.23 -28.20 9.73
C VAL A 537 30.17 -27.79 10.74
N VAL A 538 29.51 -26.64 10.53
CA VAL A 538 28.41 -26.18 11.39
C VAL A 538 27.23 -27.14 11.31
N ARG A 539 26.86 -27.59 10.10
CA ARG A 539 25.77 -28.56 9.89
C ARG A 539 26.00 -29.86 10.68
N ALA A 540 27.23 -30.36 10.72
CA ALA A 540 27.57 -31.58 11.46
C ALA A 540 27.42 -31.43 12.99
N LYS A 541 27.63 -30.22 13.52
CA LYS A 541 27.49 -29.89 14.95
C LYS A 541 26.02 -29.72 15.39
N ILE A 542 25.11 -29.46 14.46
CA ILE A 542 23.66 -29.34 14.77
C ILE A 542 23.10 -30.74 15.05
N PRO A 543 22.39 -30.97 16.18
CA PRO A 543 21.73 -32.24 16.49
C PRO A 543 20.83 -32.73 15.35
N GLU A 544 20.83 -34.04 15.10
CA GLU A 544 20.07 -34.64 14.00
C GLU A 544 18.56 -34.36 14.08
N LYS A 545 18.00 -34.31 15.31
CA LYS A 545 16.59 -33.97 15.55
C LYS A 545 16.18 -32.57 15.09
N ASP A 546 17.13 -31.64 15.05
CA ASP A 546 16.91 -30.24 14.71
C ASP A 546 17.33 -29.96 13.26
N ARG A 547 18.19 -30.80 12.68
CA ARG A 547 18.75 -30.65 11.33
C ARG A 547 17.72 -31.01 10.26
N SER A 548 17.71 -30.26 9.16
CA SER A 548 16.98 -30.66 7.96
C SER A 548 17.65 -31.89 7.32
N ALA A 549 16.82 -32.89 6.99
CA ALA A 549 17.25 -34.04 6.20
C ALA A 549 17.55 -33.67 4.74
N GLN A 550 17.05 -32.52 4.26
CA GLN A 550 17.21 -32.05 2.90
C GLN A 550 18.31 -31.00 2.80
N THR A 551 19.00 -30.98 1.67
CA THR A 551 19.99 -29.97 1.31
C THR A 551 19.40 -28.87 0.44
N THR A 552 18.15 -29.03 0.05
CA THR A 552 17.40 -28.05 -0.72
C THR A 552 16.11 -27.71 0.00
N GLY A 553 15.81 -26.42 0.15
CA GLY A 553 14.71 -25.92 0.96
C GLY A 553 14.15 -24.60 0.42
N LYS A 554 13.08 -24.11 1.04
CA LYS A 554 12.49 -22.82 0.64
C LYS A 554 13.16 -21.66 1.37
N LEU A 555 13.56 -20.65 0.61
CA LEU A 555 14.04 -19.36 1.10
C LEU A 555 13.06 -18.28 0.65
N LEU A 556 12.09 -17.96 1.52
CA LEU A 556 11.08 -16.90 1.32
C LEU A 556 10.37 -16.91 -0.05
N GLY A 557 10.06 -18.11 -0.56
CA GLY A 557 9.37 -18.31 -1.84
C GLY A 557 10.29 -18.76 -2.98
N HIS A 558 11.60 -18.61 -2.83
CA HIS A 558 12.60 -19.21 -3.71
C HIS A 558 13.05 -20.58 -3.18
N GLN A 559 13.76 -21.34 -4.00
CA GLN A 559 14.39 -22.59 -3.58
C GLN A 559 15.89 -22.34 -3.40
N TRP A 560 16.45 -22.76 -2.28
CA TRP A 560 17.88 -22.63 -2.00
C TRP A 560 18.49 -24.03 -1.84
N ASN A 561 19.56 -24.28 -2.58
CA ASN A 561 20.41 -25.46 -2.42
C ASN A 561 21.60 -25.08 -1.54
N SER A 562 21.69 -25.65 -0.35
CA SER A 562 22.75 -25.34 0.61
C SER A 562 24.09 -25.98 0.27
N GLU A 563 24.13 -27.03 -0.55
CA GLU A 563 25.38 -27.70 -0.94
C GLU A 563 26.10 -26.95 -2.06
N GLU A 564 25.36 -26.56 -3.10
CA GLU A 564 25.89 -25.73 -4.20
C GLU A 564 25.91 -24.24 -3.86
N ASP A 565 25.18 -23.85 -2.81
CA ASP A 565 24.93 -22.48 -2.38
C ASP A 565 24.31 -21.59 -3.47
N THR A 566 23.27 -22.14 -4.11
CA THR A 566 22.54 -21.52 -5.24
C THR A 566 21.08 -21.24 -4.88
N ILE A 567 20.56 -20.11 -5.36
CA ILE A 567 19.15 -19.73 -5.29
C ILE A 567 18.51 -19.97 -6.66
N HIS A 568 17.37 -20.64 -6.64
CA HIS A 568 16.55 -20.99 -7.79
C HIS A 568 15.21 -20.25 -7.71
N ILE A 569 14.95 -19.40 -8.70
CA ILE A 569 13.67 -18.70 -8.87
C ILE A 569 12.85 -19.47 -9.90
N LYS A 570 11.66 -19.90 -9.50
CA LYS A 570 10.74 -20.59 -10.41
C LYS A 570 10.18 -19.61 -11.44
N ILE A 571 10.29 -19.98 -12.71
CA ILE A 571 9.68 -19.26 -13.84
C ILE A 571 8.40 -19.99 -14.20
N ALA A 572 7.28 -19.26 -14.26
CA ALA A 572 6.01 -19.84 -14.66
C ALA A 572 6.07 -20.32 -16.12
N THR A 573 5.27 -21.33 -16.47
CA THR A 573 5.12 -21.78 -17.86
C THR A 573 3.96 -21.06 -18.52
N PRO A 574 4.12 -20.54 -19.76
CA PRO A 574 3.02 -19.90 -20.48
C PRO A 574 1.83 -20.85 -20.68
N PRO A 575 0.58 -20.34 -20.67
CA PRO A 575 -0.59 -21.14 -21.00
C PRO A 575 -0.54 -21.70 -22.42
N GLU A 576 -1.01 -22.93 -22.58
CA GLU A 576 -1.10 -23.60 -23.88
C GLU A 576 -2.27 -23.07 -24.72
N GLY A 577 -2.11 -23.10 -26.05
CA GLY A 577 -3.16 -22.66 -26.97
C GLY A 577 -3.40 -21.15 -26.92
N ILE A 578 -4.61 -20.73 -27.28
CA ILE A 578 -5.02 -19.31 -27.28
C ILE A 578 -5.56 -18.97 -25.88
N PRO A 579 -4.80 -18.22 -25.05
CA PRO A 579 -5.19 -17.95 -23.68
C PRO A 579 -6.27 -16.85 -23.59
N THR A 580 -6.95 -16.80 -22.44
CA THR A 580 -7.78 -15.68 -22.05
C THR A 580 -6.97 -14.57 -21.38
N LYS A 581 -7.55 -13.37 -21.24
CA LYS A 581 -6.95 -12.28 -20.45
C LYS A 581 -6.65 -12.75 -19.01
N ARG A 582 -7.57 -13.51 -18.40
CA ARG A 582 -7.39 -14.08 -17.07
C ARG A 582 -6.20 -15.04 -17.01
N ASP A 583 -6.04 -15.92 -18.00
CA ASP A 583 -4.92 -16.87 -18.02
C ASP A 583 -3.57 -16.16 -18.06
N ILE A 584 -3.45 -15.09 -18.86
CA ILE A 584 -2.20 -14.34 -19.01
C ILE A 584 -1.88 -13.52 -17.75
N VAL A 585 -2.89 -12.88 -17.14
CA VAL A 585 -2.70 -12.13 -15.89
C VAL A 585 -2.34 -13.10 -14.75
N ALA A 586 -3.00 -14.25 -14.68
CA ALA A 586 -2.67 -15.31 -13.71
C ALA A 586 -1.25 -15.85 -13.93
N PHE A 587 -0.83 -16.02 -15.18
CA PHE A 587 0.53 -16.39 -15.55
C PHE A 587 1.56 -15.37 -15.04
N ASN A 588 1.34 -14.06 -15.27
CA ASN A 588 2.19 -13.00 -14.74
C ASN A 588 2.26 -13.02 -13.20
N ALA A 589 1.13 -13.19 -12.52
CA ALA A 589 1.05 -13.23 -11.06
C ALA A 589 1.68 -14.50 -10.43
N THR A 590 1.86 -15.57 -11.22
CA THR A 590 2.45 -16.83 -10.73
C THR A 590 3.97 -16.71 -10.53
N THR A 591 4.63 -15.79 -11.23
CA THR A 591 6.08 -15.58 -11.10
C THR A 591 6.35 -14.68 -9.89
N TYR A 592 6.81 -15.29 -8.81
CA TYR A 592 7.17 -14.59 -7.58
C TYR A 592 8.65 -14.18 -7.60
N ASP A 593 8.90 -12.88 -7.76
CA ASP A 593 10.25 -12.30 -7.84
C ASP A 593 10.30 -10.93 -7.13
N PRO A 594 10.43 -10.92 -5.79
CA PRO A 594 10.48 -9.68 -5.00
C PRO A 594 11.74 -8.83 -5.29
N SER A 595 12.83 -9.46 -5.73
CA SER A 595 14.08 -8.77 -6.13
C SER A 595 14.03 -8.18 -7.55
N GLY A 596 13.05 -8.60 -8.35
CA GLY A 596 12.88 -8.21 -9.74
C GLY A 596 13.99 -8.66 -10.70
N LEU A 597 14.77 -9.69 -10.36
CA LEU A 597 15.85 -10.23 -11.20
C LEU A 597 15.34 -10.83 -12.53
N LEU A 598 14.08 -11.27 -12.58
CA LEU A 598 13.38 -11.74 -13.77
C LEU A 598 12.70 -10.60 -14.55
N SER A 599 12.87 -9.33 -14.13
CA SER A 599 12.30 -8.18 -14.83
C SER A 599 12.53 -8.19 -16.35
N PRO A 600 13.72 -8.56 -16.90
CA PRO A 600 13.94 -8.55 -18.34
C PRO A 600 12.96 -9.40 -19.16
N ILE A 601 12.58 -10.58 -18.67
CA ILE A 601 11.61 -11.46 -19.35
C ILE A 601 10.15 -11.06 -19.04
N LEU A 602 9.90 -10.40 -17.91
CA LEU A 602 8.57 -9.95 -17.51
C LEU A 602 8.14 -8.64 -18.20
N VAL A 603 9.08 -7.82 -18.66
CA VAL A 603 8.78 -6.52 -19.30
C VAL A 603 7.87 -6.68 -20.52
N LEU A 604 8.15 -7.65 -21.41
CA LEU A 604 7.29 -7.86 -22.58
C LEU A 604 5.91 -8.41 -22.21
N LEU A 605 5.82 -9.25 -21.17
CA LEU A 605 4.57 -9.75 -20.66
C LEU A 605 3.70 -8.62 -20.07
N LYS A 606 4.29 -7.75 -19.26
CA LYS A 606 3.60 -6.57 -18.69
C LYS A 606 3.08 -5.66 -19.80
N ARG A 607 3.88 -5.43 -20.85
CA ARG A 607 3.46 -4.69 -22.04
C ARG A 607 2.27 -5.33 -22.74
N PHE A 608 2.31 -6.65 -22.91
CA PHE A 608 1.23 -7.39 -23.55
C PHE A 608 -0.09 -7.25 -22.77
N ILE A 609 -0.01 -7.32 -21.44
CA ILE A 609 -1.15 -7.06 -20.55
C ILE A 609 -1.68 -5.63 -20.73
N THR A 610 -0.80 -4.64 -20.92
CA THR A 610 -1.22 -3.25 -21.20
C THR A 610 -2.02 -3.16 -22.49
N ILE A 611 -1.52 -3.79 -23.56
CA ILE A 611 -2.18 -3.75 -24.88
C ILE A 611 -3.55 -4.45 -24.83
N MET A 612 -3.66 -5.55 -24.08
CA MET A 612 -4.95 -6.21 -23.86
C MET A 612 -5.95 -5.33 -23.11
N TRP A 613 -5.45 -4.52 -22.17
CA TRP A 613 -6.25 -3.56 -21.42
C TRP A 613 -6.72 -2.40 -22.30
N GLU A 614 -5.83 -1.84 -23.12
CA GLU A 614 -6.17 -0.77 -24.08
C GLU A 614 -7.19 -1.20 -25.14
N LYS A 615 -7.25 -2.50 -25.45
CA LYS A 615 -8.23 -3.11 -26.36
C LYS A 615 -9.53 -3.52 -25.67
N ASP A 616 -9.69 -3.23 -24.38
CA ASP A 616 -10.88 -3.54 -23.59
C ASP A 616 -11.32 -5.02 -23.68
N ILE A 617 -10.36 -5.93 -23.61
CA ILE A 617 -10.63 -7.38 -23.66
C ILE A 617 -11.24 -7.83 -22.34
N ASP A 618 -12.32 -8.63 -22.41
CA ASP A 618 -12.96 -9.22 -21.24
C ASP A 618 -12.09 -10.30 -20.56
N TRP A 619 -12.24 -10.48 -19.25
CA TRP A 619 -11.43 -11.40 -18.44
C TRP A 619 -11.43 -12.85 -18.96
N ASP A 620 -12.61 -13.36 -19.30
CA ASP A 620 -12.82 -14.73 -19.77
C ASP A 620 -12.74 -14.86 -21.30
N GLN A 621 -12.50 -13.76 -22.01
CA GLN A 621 -12.39 -13.75 -23.47
C GLN A 621 -10.98 -14.17 -23.91
N LYS A 622 -10.90 -15.01 -24.94
CA LYS A 622 -9.65 -15.37 -25.61
C LYS A 622 -9.04 -14.15 -26.31
N ILE A 623 -7.71 -14.07 -26.32
CA ILE A 623 -7.03 -12.98 -27.04
C ILE A 623 -7.39 -12.98 -28.54
N PRO A 624 -7.62 -11.79 -29.13
CA PRO A 624 -7.87 -11.63 -30.55
C PRO A 624 -6.76 -12.21 -31.45
N GLN A 625 -7.13 -12.66 -32.64
CA GLN A 625 -6.22 -13.35 -33.56
C GLN A 625 -5.07 -12.45 -34.06
N ASP A 626 -5.28 -11.15 -34.16
CA ASP A 626 -4.25 -10.14 -34.48
C ASP A 626 -3.17 -10.04 -33.39
N MET A 627 -3.47 -10.39 -32.14
CA MET A 627 -2.53 -10.39 -31.03
C MET A 627 -1.74 -11.69 -30.90
N TRP A 628 -2.14 -12.73 -31.62
CA TRP A 628 -1.54 -14.06 -31.53
C TRP A 628 -0.04 -14.10 -31.88
N PRO A 629 0.45 -13.42 -32.95
CA PRO A 629 1.88 -13.36 -33.22
C PRO A 629 2.67 -12.71 -32.08
N LEU A 630 2.13 -11.64 -31.49
CA LEU A 630 2.77 -10.95 -30.38
C LEU A 630 2.81 -11.81 -29.12
N TRP A 631 1.70 -12.50 -28.78
CA TRP A 631 1.68 -13.45 -27.68
C TRP A 631 2.71 -14.57 -27.87
N LYS A 632 2.83 -15.12 -29.08
CA LYS A 632 3.86 -16.14 -29.39
C LYS A 632 5.27 -15.61 -29.12
N THR A 633 5.57 -14.37 -29.49
CA THR A 633 6.87 -13.74 -29.18
C THR A 633 7.09 -13.61 -27.68
N VAL A 634 6.07 -13.21 -26.92
CA VAL A 634 6.15 -13.10 -25.44
C VAL A 634 6.37 -14.48 -24.82
N ALA A 635 5.54 -15.46 -25.18
CA ALA A 635 5.61 -16.81 -24.65
C ALA A 635 6.95 -17.49 -24.97
N ALA A 636 7.53 -17.20 -26.15
CA ALA A 636 8.83 -17.74 -26.56
C ALA A 636 10.01 -17.25 -25.70
N GLN A 637 9.85 -16.21 -24.87
CA GLN A 637 10.89 -15.80 -23.92
C GLN A 637 10.97 -16.71 -22.68
N PHE A 638 9.91 -17.45 -22.39
CA PHE A 638 9.82 -18.32 -21.21
C PHE A 638 10.22 -19.75 -21.57
N THR A 639 11.47 -19.92 -22.01
CA THR A 639 12.05 -21.24 -22.36
C THR A 639 12.46 -22.02 -21.11
N GLU A 640 13.02 -21.31 -20.14
CA GLU A 640 13.49 -21.89 -18.88
C GLU A 640 12.37 -21.96 -17.86
N LYS A 641 12.38 -23.02 -17.04
CA LYS A 641 11.44 -23.18 -15.91
C LYS A 641 11.99 -22.66 -14.59
N VAL A 642 13.31 -22.43 -14.54
CA VAL A 642 14.03 -22.02 -13.33
C VAL A 642 15.18 -21.10 -13.73
N TYR A 643 15.33 -19.99 -13.03
CA TYR A 643 16.53 -19.17 -13.07
C TYR A 643 17.40 -19.53 -11.86
N SER A 644 18.63 -19.97 -12.10
CA SER A 644 19.61 -20.32 -11.07
C SER A 644 20.66 -19.23 -10.94
N MET A 645 20.99 -18.85 -9.70
CA MET A 645 22.07 -17.91 -9.42
C MET A 645 22.84 -18.30 -8.15
N PRO A 646 24.13 -17.95 -8.04
CA PRO A 646 24.85 -18.04 -6.77
C PRO A 646 24.15 -17.21 -5.69
N ARG A 647 24.04 -17.75 -4.48
CA ARG A 647 23.56 -16.98 -3.32
C ARG A 647 24.55 -15.85 -3.03
N GLN A 648 25.83 -16.18 -2.85
CA GLN A 648 26.89 -15.21 -2.55
C GLN A 648 27.07 -14.22 -3.70
N LEU A 649 27.22 -12.93 -3.35
CA LEU A 649 27.55 -11.91 -4.35
C LEU A 649 29.03 -11.95 -4.76
N VAL A 650 29.92 -12.23 -3.82
CA VAL A 650 31.37 -12.30 -4.04
C VAL A 650 31.91 -13.59 -3.45
N THR A 651 33.00 -14.10 -4.00
CA THR A 651 33.73 -15.26 -3.46
C THR A 651 34.91 -14.83 -2.61
N ASN A 652 35.41 -13.61 -2.80
CA ASN A 652 36.43 -12.98 -1.97
C ASN A 652 35.79 -11.96 -1.01
N TYR A 653 36.06 -12.12 0.28
CA TYR A 653 35.51 -11.29 1.35
C TYR A 653 36.51 -10.28 1.92
N ASP A 654 37.71 -10.19 1.32
CA ASP A 654 38.76 -9.24 1.70
C ASP A 654 38.58 -7.87 1.00
N TYR A 655 37.34 -7.44 0.81
CA TYR A 655 36.99 -6.11 0.32
C TYR A 655 37.07 -5.10 1.46
N ASP A 656 37.43 -3.84 1.16
CA ASP A 656 37.51 -2.75 2.14
C ASP A 656 36.39 -1.72 2.02
N SER A 657 35.63 -1.78 0.92
CA SER A 657 34.59 -0.82 0.60
C SER A 657 33.46 -1.46 -0.20
N ILE A 658 32.24 -1.03 0.11
CA ILE A 658 31.03 -1.41 -0.62
C ILE A 658 30.35 -0.13 -1.09
N GLN A 659 30.02 -0.07 -2.36
CA GLN A 659 29.28 1.04 -2.97
C GLN A 659 27.97 0.51 -3.55
N LEU A 660 26.92 1.32 -3.48
CA LEU A 660 25.65 1.04 -4.14
C LEU A 660 25.58 1.86 -5.43
N ALA A 661 25.49 1.19 -6.57
CA ALA A 661 25.34 1.81 -7.88
C ALA A 661 23.94 1.53 -8.43
N VAL A 662 23.15 2.58 -8.64
CA VAL A 662 21.76 2.48 -9.10
C VAL A 662 21.65 3.13 -10.46
N PHE A 663 21.08 2.42 -11.42
CA PHE A 663 20.81 2.92 -12.76
C PHE A 663 19.30 3.08 -12.94
N SER A 664 18.88 4.14 -13.60
CA SER A 664 17.48 4.38 -13.95
C SER A 664 17.37 4.86 -15.39
N ASP A 665 16.35 4.38 -16.08
CA ASP A 665 16.11 4.64 -17.51
C ASP A 665 14.60 4.57 -17.79
N ALA A 666 14.11 5.38 -18.73
CA ALA A 666 12.78 5.30 -19.28
C ALA A 666 12.73 5.20 -20.82
N SER A 667 11.98 4.21 -21.27
CA SER A 667 11.56 4.07 -22.67
C SER A 667 10.15 4.64 -22.90
N LYS A 668 9.70 4.61 -24.16
CA LYS A 668 8.33 4.98 -24.54
C LYS A 668 7.22 4.25 -23.77
N TYR A 669 7.47 3.01 -23.35
CA TYR A 669 6.45 2.12 -22.79
C TYR A 669 6.73 1.67 -21.35
N HIS A 670 7.96 1.80 -20.88
CA HIS A 670 8.39 1.33 -19.56
C HIS A 670 9.40 2.29 -18.96
N TYR A 671 9.47 2.27 -17.64
CA TYR A 671 10.55 2.87 -16.89
C TYR A 671 11.03 1.86 -15.85
N ALA A 672 12.33 1.88 -15.56
CA ALA A 672 12.95 0.87 -14.74
C ALA A 672 14.13 1.40 -13.94
N THR A 673 14.50 0.65 -12.92
CA THR A 673 15.74 0.84 -12.19
C THR A 673 16.41 -0.50 -11.91
N THR A 674 17.73 -0.49 -11.84
CA THR A 674 18.56 -1.62 -11.42
C THR A 674 19.56 -1.13 -10.37
N ALA A 675 19.85 -1.97 -9.38
CA ALA A 675 20.80 -1.66 -8.33
C ALA A 675 21.85 -2.75 -8.21
N TYR A 676 23.11 -2.32 -8.15
CA TYR A 676 24.28 -3.16 -8.06
C TYR A 676 25.04 -2.84 -6.78
N LEU A 677 25.55 -3.89 -6.11
CA LEU A 677 26.61 -3.71 -5.12
C LEU A 677 27.95 -3.84 -5.82
N ARG A 678 28.82 -2.87 -5.55
CA ARG A 678 30.20 -2.80 -6.06
C ARG A 678 31.16 -2.90 -4.88
N PHE A 679 31.95 -3.97 -4.86
CA PHE A 679 32.92 -4.30 -3.84
C PHE A 679 34.31 -3.85 -4.30
N GLY A 680 34.97 -2.99 -3.52
CA GLY A 680 36.33 -2.52 -3.76
C GLY A 680 37.34 -3.33 -2.95
N PHE A 681 38.42 -3.74 -3.59
CA PHE A 681 39.51 -4.52 -3.00
C PHE A 681 40.78 -3.66 -2.88
N LYS A 682 41.70 -4.07 -2.00
CA LYS A 682 42.96 -3.34 -1.72
C LYS A 682 43.88 -3.16 -2.93
N ASP A 683 43.70 -3.97 -3.96
CA ASP A 683 44.45 -3.92 -5.22
C ASP A 683 43.73 -3.12 -6.31
N GLU A 684 42.83 -2.22 -5.91
CA GLU A 684 42.03 -1.35 -6.80
C GLU A 684 41.11 -2.11 -7.77
N ARG A 685 40.94 -3.42 -7.60
CA ARG A 685 39.94 -4.18 -8.34
C ARG A 685 38.55 -3.94 -7.77
N PHE A 686 37.56 -4.02 -8.66
CA PHE A 686 36.17 -3.94 -8.28
C PHE A 686 35.39 -5.13 -8.82
N GLU A 687 34.52 -5.71 -7.99
CA GLU A 687 33.52 -6.68 -8.43
C GLU A 687 32.13 -6.08 -8.25
N SER A 688 31.24 -6.26 -9.23
CA SER A 688 29.88 -5.71 -9.19
C SER A 688 28.84 -6.78 -9.47
N LYS A 689 27.75 -6.78 -8.69
CA LYS A 689 26.64 -7.73 -8.85
C LYS A 689 25.29 -7.05 -8.75
N LEU A 690 24.37 -7.44 -9.63
CA LEU A 690 22.97 -7.04 -9.57
C LEU A 690 22.31 -7.64 -8.32
N ILE A 691 21.70 -6.79 -7.51
CA ILE A 691 20.99 -7.21 -6.30
C ILE A 691 19.49 -6.94 -6.37
N PHE A 692 19.08 -5.98 -7.19
CA PHE A 692 17.69 -5.58 -7.30
C PHE A 692 17.41 -4.96 -8.66
N ALA A 693 16.22 -5.21 -9.19
CA ALA A 693 15.70 -4.49 -10.34
C ALA A 693 14.20 -4.27 -10.17
N LYS A 694 13.68 -3.21 -10.78
CA LYS A 694 12.24 -2.94 -10.78
C LYS A 694 11.86 -2.34 -12.12
N SER A 695 10.87 -2.95 -12.76
CA SER A 695 10.29 -2.48 -14.02
C SER A 695 8.82 -2.15 -13.83
N ARG A 696 8.41 -1.01 -14.37
CA ARG A 696 7.01 -0.59 -14.44
C ARG A 696 6.66 -0.20 -15.87
N VAL A 697 5.38 -0.35 -16.18
CA VAL A 697 4.83 0.07 -17.47
C VAL A 697 4.40 1.53 -17.32
N ARG A 698 4.54 2.31 -18.39
CA ARG A 698 4.00 3.65 -18.49
C ARG A 698 2.50 3.67 -18.12
N PRO A 699 2.05 4.63 -17.30
CA PRO A 699 0.62 4.81 -17.02
C PRO A 699 -0.17 5.08 -18.30
N SER A 700 -1.20 4.27 -18.58
CA SER A 700 -2.04 4.36 -19.77
C SER A 700 -3.05 5.52 -19.71
N SER A 701 -3.52 5.89 -18.52
CA SER A 701 -4.47 6.99 -18.28
C SER A 701 -3.85 8.39 -18.37
N GLY A 702 -2.53 8.49 -18.41
CA GLY A 702 -1.79 9.75 -18.35
C GLY A 702 -1.57 10.49 -19.69
N GLY A 703 -2.03 9.93 -20.80
CA GLY A 703 -1.96 10.55 -22.13
C GLY A 703 -0.61 11.19 -22.49
N SER A 704 -0.67 12.41 -23.05
CA SER A 704 0.47 13.24 -23.48
C SER A 704 1.27 13.88 -22.34
N GLU A 705 0.84 13.72 -21.08
CA GLU A 705 1.51 14.35 -19.94
C GLU A 705 2.77 13.61 -19.50
N TYR A 706 2.90 12.33 -19.81
CA TYR A 706 4.14 11.55 -19.60
C TYR A 706 5.03 11.61 -20.84
N SER A 707 5.68 12.75 -21.02
CA SER A 707 6.79 12.87 -21.97
C SER A 707 7.96 11.97 -21.55
N ILE A 708 8.85 11.63 -22.48
CA ILE A 708 10.05 10.83 -22.17
C ILE A 708 10.85 11.45 -21.01
N PRO A 709 11.14 12.77 -20.98
CA PRO A 709 11.83 13.38 -19.82
C PRO A 709 11.09 13.25 -18.49
N ARG A 710 9.75 13.27 -18.48
CA ARG A 710 8.99 13.03 -17.24
C ARG A 710 9.04 11.56 -16.83
N MET A 711 9.03 10.63 -17.78
CA MET A 711 9.22 9.22 -17.47
C MET A 711 10.61 8.94 -16.93
N GLU A 712 11.64 9.58 -17.49
CA GLU A 712 13.02 9.53 -16.96
C GLU A 712 13.10 10.05 -15.54
N LEU A 713 12.41 11.16 -15.23
CA LEU A 713 12.33 11.69 -13.87
C LEU A 713 11.65 10.70 -12.91
N VAL A 714 10.57 10.03 -13.34
CA VAL A 714 9.91 8.98 -12.56
C VAL A 714 10.81 7.73 -12.42
N ALA A 715 11.61 7.40 -13.44
CA ALA A 715 12.61 6.34 -13.36
C ALA A 715 13.68 6.65 -12.30
N LEU A 716 14.15 7.89 -12.25
CA LEU A 716 15.06 8.38 -11.23
C LEU A 716 14.44 8.30 -9.84
N GLU A 717 13.18 8.72 -9.67
CA GLU A 717 12.46 8.64 -8.40
C GLU A 717 12.35 7.20 -7.88
N ILE A 718 12.00 6.23 -8.73
CA ILE A 718 12.01 4.82 -8.32
C ILE A 718 13.44 4.33 -8.00
N GLY A 719 14.46 4.86 -8.68
CA GLY A 719 15.86 4.56 -8.40
C GLY A 719 16.29 5.05 -7.02
N VAL A 720 15.98 6.31 -6.68
CA VAL A 720 16.24 6.91 -5.36
C VAL A 720 15.52 6.13 -4.26
N ASN A 721 14.22 5.88 -4.42
CA ASN A 721 13.44 5.10 -3.45
C ASN A 721 13.99 3.68 -3.28
N SER A 722 14.45 3.05 -4.37
CA SER A 722 15.10 1.74 -4.30
C SER A 722 16.43 1.83 -3.55
N ALA A 723 17.23 2.87 -3.80
CA ALA A 723 18.51 3.08 -3.12
C ALA A 723 18.33 3.24 -1.60
N VAL A 724 17.38 4.08 -1.17
CA VAL A 724 17.06 4.32 0.25
C VAL A 724 16.61 3.02 0.92
N ASN A 725 15.68 2.30 0.30
CA ASN A 725 15.18 1.04 0.85
C ASN A 725 16.26 -0.03 0.93
N ILE A 726 17.06 -0.21 -0.13
CA ILE A 726 18.16 -1.16 -0.16
C ILE A 726 19.20 -0.81 0.92
N ALA A 727 19.61 0.46 1.02
CA ALA A 727 20.58 0.90 2.01
C ALA A 727 20.09 0.65 3.44
N LYS A 728 18.81 0.91 3.71
CA LYS A 728 18.16 0.62 4.99
C LYS A 728 18.17 -0.88 5.30
N GLU A 729 17.87 -1.72 4.32
CA GLU A 729 17.67 -3.16 4.52
C GLU A 729 18.96 -3.98 4.50
N LEU A 730 20.08 -3.49 3.95
CA LEU A 730 21.30 -4.30 3.84
C LEU A 730 22.05 -4.48 5.17
N HIS A 731 21.82 -3.62 6.17
CA HIS A 731 22.44 -3.66 7.51
C HIS A 731 23.99 -3.73 7.47
N ILE A 732 24.59 -3.09 6.46
CA ILE A 732 26.04 -2.99 6.28
C ILE A 732 26.42 -1.53 6.01
N LYS A 733 27.69 -1.20 6.26
CA LYS A 733 28.22 0.12 5.92
C LYS A 733 28.42 0.24 4.41
N ILE A 734 27.61 1.06 3.76
CA ILE A 734 27.79 1.47 2.37
C ILE A 734 28.64 2.75 2.38
N LYS A 735 29.75 2.75 1.63
CA LYS A 735 30.66 3.89 1.52
C LYS A 735 30.02 5.04 0.73
N ASP A 736 29.49 4.71 -0.45
CA ASP A 736 28.92 5.68 -1.38
C ASP A 736 27.66 5.10 -2.04
N VAL A 737 26.67 5.96 -2.30
CA VAL A 737 25.50 5.64 -3.13
C VAL A 737 25.56 6.52 -4.38
N ASN A 738 25.68 5.90 -5.55
CA ASN A 738 25.76 6.58 -6.84
C ASN A 738 24.53 6.24 -7.67
N ILE A 739 23.81 7.27 -8.13
CA ILE A 739 22.61 7.12 -8.97
C ILE A 739 22.93 7.67 -10.36
N PHE A 740 22.72 6.84 -11.38
CA PHE A 740 23.06 7.09 -12.77
C PHE A 740 21.80 7.23 -13.61
N SER A 741 21.76 8.27 -14.43
CA SER A 741 20.80 8.46 -15.53
C SER A 741 21.53 9.12 -16.70
N ASP A 742 21.13 8.75 -17.91
CA ASP A 742 21.60 9.36 -19.16
C ASP A 742 20.75 10.57 -19.59
N SER A 743 19.62 10.82 -18.91
CA SER A 743 18.77 11.99 -19.13
C SER A 743 19.40 13.26 -18.55
N THR A 744 20.22 13.91 -19.38
CA THR A 744 20.82 15.22 -19.06
C THR A 744 19.80 16.28 -18.67
N CYS A 745 18.58 16.21 -19.23
CA CYS A 745 17.48 17.10 -18.88
C CYS A 745 17.01 16.89 -17.42
N CYS A 746 16.83 15.64 -16.99
CA CYS A 746 16.46 15.33 -15.61
C CYS A 746 17.59 15.64 -14.63
N LEU A 747 18.84 15.31 -14.99
CA LEU A 747 20.01 15.68 -14.20
C LEU A 747 20.10 17.20 -14.03
N TYR A 748 19.85 17.97 -15.08
CA TYR A 748 19.80 19.42 -14.99
C TYR A 748 18.68 19.90 -14.06
N TRP A 749 17.47 19.33 -14.14
CA TRP A 749 16.35 19.69 -13.24
C TRP A 749 16.63 19.39 -11.77
N ILE A 750 17.37 18.32 -11.48
CA ILE A 750 17.70 17.91 -10.11
C ILE A 750 18.88 18.71 -9.56
N LEU A 751 19.93 18.92 -10.38
CA LEU A 751 21.16 19.59 -9.94
C LEU A 751 21.06 21.12 -9.96
N SER A 752 20.25 21.67 -10.85
CA SER A 752 19.90 23.08 -10.81
C SER A 752 18.83 23.25 -9.75
N LYS A 753 19.04 24.09 -8.73
CA LYS A 753 17.96 24.57 -7.86
C LYS A 753 16.99 25.42 -8.70
N VAL A 754 16.20 24.78 -9.56
CA VAL A 754 14.97 25.35 -10.07
C VAL A 754 14.09 25.44 -8.84
N SER A 755 13.81 26.67 -8.42
CA SER A 755 12.95 27.01 -7.28
C SER A 755 11.61 26.27 -7.37
N ASN A 756 11.56 25.06 -6.82
CA ASN A 756 10.37 24.26 -6.71
C ASN A 756 10.21 23.92 -5.24
N ASN A 757 9.25 24.60 -4.61
CA ASN A 757 8.66 24.27 -3.32
C ASN A 757 7.94 22.89 -3.42
N LEU A 758 8.70 21.81 -3.56
CA LEU A 758 8.19 20.44 -3.57
C LEU A 758 9.13 19.57 -2.74
N GLY A 759 8.81 19.42 -1.45
CA GLY A 759 9.46 18.50 -0.52
C GLY A 759 10.14 19.15 0.67
N GLN A 760 9.36 19.68 1.61
CA GLN A 760 9.64 19.47 3.04
C GLN A 760 8.57 18.55 3.58
#